data_AF-A0A3B3YU03-F1
#
_entry.id   AF-A0A3B3YU03-F1
#
_cell.length_a   1.000
_cell.length_b   1.000
_cell.length_c   1.000
_cell.angle_alpha   90.00
_cell.angle_beta   90.00
_cell.angle_gamma   90.00
#
_symmetry.space_group_name_H-M   'P 1'
#
loop_
_entity.id
_entity.type
_entity.pdbx_description
1 polymer ?
#
loop_
_entity_poly.entity_id
_entity_poly.type
_entity_poly.pdbx_seq_one_letter_code
_entity_poly.pdbx_strand_id
1 'polypeptide(L)'
;MKKFNIRKVLDGLTAASSSSSSSSSATAQPGTPRENDVVQETLQSEHFQLCKTVRHGFPYQPSSMAFDPVQKILAVGTQTGALRLFGRAGVECYCQHESGAAVIQLQFLINEGALVSALADDSIHLWNLRQKIPAILHSLKFNRERITYCHLPFQSKWLYIGSERGNIHIVNVESFTLSGYVIMWNKAIELSTKTHPGPVVHISDNPMDEGKLLIGFECGVVVLWDLKSKKADYRYNYDEAIHSVAWHHEGKQFVCSHSDGTLTTWNIRAPAKPAQIITPHGKQPKDGKKPEPCKPILKVEYKTTRAGDPFMVLSGGLSYDTVGRRACLTVMHGKSTAVLEMDYPIVDFLTLCETPYPNDFQEPYAVVVLLEKDLVVIDLGQIGYPIFESPYPLSIHESPVTCCEYFADCPSELIPALYSVGSRQKRQGYSKKEWPISGGNWGQGTQTYPEIIITGHADGSIKFWDASALMLQVLYKLKTAKVFERARGKEEKPSTDIVDEDPFAIQTLFWCPESRMLCVAGVSAHVIIYRFSKQEVTTEVVQLLEVRMQCEFSEGDSPDPGGEQTPTLPTPAAPSSPQEAEPLNQLTAGVNSSEGARDNIPCLQVRSSPLKQSPGYQVELVVQLVWVSGEPPQQITSLAVNSSFGLVVFGNSNGLAVVDYVQKTLLLNLGTSELYSPSDPCQRQPRSPRKPRQPSGGFCDSNDGSNNSEDRCKSPTSGSTSPCNSDDERKQNFIEKVKLKSRRFSKTVANDFAKMSRKISSSGEQKLDLDGKDNAFTRSRSSSVTSIDRESREAISSFYFCESFPRKSDSLASPCLLVGTTQGSVMMVALGLQPGGDQKLQQPLSFASCGTLVQLKGGILTMALLDAAGTLLPPSCEAWYDPNASDEEKEKVRRRRPATPPSSQEGQDSQFAVLCSEKQAKVVAMPSQTIIYKHNITEASFVLRADVVQMAGTYCIACFCANGHIMSLSLPSLRPLLDINYLPLTDMRIARTFCFSNLGQALYLTSPTEIQRITYSQETCDNLQEMLSELFTPVETPEAPNRGFFKGLFGGGAQSLDREDLFGETAAGKASRSLAQHIPGPGSMEGMKGAASGVVGDLARARVALDERGQKLGELEERTAAMMASAESFSKHAHDMMVKYKDKKWYQL
;
A
#
# COMPACT_ATOMS: atom_id res chain seq x y z
N MET A 1 17.30 -21.79 2.67
CA MET A 1 18.47 -21.52 1.79
C MET A 1 19.60 -20.98 2.64
N LYS A 2 20.82 -21.52 2.52
CA LYS A 2 22.00 -21.09 3.31
C LYS A 2 22.27 -19.60 3.05
N LYS A 3 22.24 -18.78 4.12
CA LYS A 3 22.58 -17.35 4.12
C LYS A 3 24.03 -17.18 3.62
N PHE A 4 24.20 -16.73 2.37
CA PHE A 4 25.47 -16.19 1.93
C PHE A 4 25.62 -14.78 2.52
N ASN A 5 26.51 -14.65 3.51
CA ASN A 5 26.74 -13.41 4.24
C ASN A 5 27.67 -12.50 3.43
N ILE A 6 27.10 -11.63 2.58
CA ILE A 6 27.83 -10.57 1.85
C ILE A 6 28.35 -9.47 2.82
N ARG A 7 27.92 -9.51 4.10
CA ARG A 7 28.19 -8.50 5.15
C ARG A 7 29.68 -8.14 5.35
N LYS A 8 30.65 -9.03 5.07
CA LYS A 8 32.09 -8.75 5.27
C LYS A 8 32.85 -8.22 4.03
N VAL A 9 32.21 -8.16 2.86
CA VAL A 9 32.89 -7.78 1.61
C VAL A 9 32.94 -6.26 1.41
N LEU A 10 31.98 -5.52 1.99
CA LEU A 10 31.89 -4.06 1.86
C LEU A 10 33.01 -3.32 2.61
N ASP A 11 33.41 -3.80 3.80
CA ASP A 11 34.47 -3.15 4.59
C ASP A 11 35.88 -3.40 4.02
N GLY A 12 36.07 -4.46 3.22
CA GLY A 12 37.38 -4.85 2.69
C GLY A 12 37.75 -4.24 1.32
N LEU A 13 36.78 -3.76 0.54
CA LEU A 13 37.02 -3.31 -0.84
C LEU A 13 37.42 -1.84 -0.98
N THR A 14 37.16 -1.00 0.03
CA THR A 14 37.56 0.43 0.03
C THR A 14 38.97 0.68 0.56
N ALA A 15 39.58 -0.29 1.25
CA ALA A 15 40.99 -0.19 1.67
C ALA A 15 41.99 -0.43 0.52
N ALA A 16 41.56 -1.03 -0.59
CA ALA A 16 42.44 -1.44 -1.70
C ALA A 16 42.38 -0.53 -2.96
N SER A 17 41.42 0.38 -3.06
CA SER A 17 41.21 1.19 -4.28
C SER A 17 41.85 2.58 -4.27
N SER A 18 42.70 2.90 -3.29
CA SER A 18 43.45 4.18 -3.22
C SER A 18 44.95 4.07 -3.51
N SER A 19 45.45 2.92 -3.99
CA SER A 19 46.87 2.74 -4.34
C SER A 19 47.06 2.32 -5.80
N SER A 20 46.98 3.26 -6.74
CA SER A 20 47.67 3.12 -8.02
C SER A 20 47.95 4.48 -8.67
N SER A 21 49.05 5.11 -8.28
CA SER A 21 49.76 6.04 -9.16
C SER A 21 51.27 5.80 -9.04
N SER A 22 51.90 5.87 -10.20
CA SER A 22 53.23 5.38 -10.55
C SER A 22 54.39 6.02 -9.80
N SER A 23 55.37 5.17 -9.48
CA SER A 23 56.68 5.45 -8.89
C SER A 23 57.57 6.37 -9.75
N SER A 24 58.11 7.43 -9.14
CA SER A 24 59.48 7.88 -9.39
C SER A 24 60.06 8.59 -8.16
N SER A 25 61.34 8.34 -7.91
CA SER A 25 62.10 8.51 -6.68
C SER A 25 62.52 9.95 -6.34
N ALA A 26 62.33 10.37 -5.08
CA ALA A 26 63.25 11.27 -4.37
C ALA A 26 63.01 11.26 -2.85
N THR A 27 64.08 11.51 -2.12
CA THR A 27 64.35 11.34 -0.68
C THR A 27 63.47 12.14 0.30
N ALA A 28 63.41 11.61 1.53
CA ALA A 28 62.62 12.03 2.68
C ALA A 28 62.73 13.51 3.13
N GLN A 29 61.59 14.06 3.55
CA GLN A 29 61.49 15.12 4.59
C GLN A 29 60.34 14.79 5.57
N PRO A 30 60.48 15.11 6.87
CA PRO A 30 59.43 14.89 7.86
C PRO A 30 58.50 16.11 7.97
N GLY A 31 57.19 15.90 7.81
CA GLY A 31 56.16 16.87 8.24
C GLY A 31 54.98 17.06 7.29
N THR A 32 53.85 16.41 7.61
CA THR A 32 52.49 16.99 7.73
C THR A 32 51.48 15.86 8.04
N PRO A 33 50.59 15.99 9.04
CA PRO A 33 49.49 15.05 9.23
C PRO A 33 48.48 15.20 8.08
N ARG A 34 47.90 14.09 7.59
CA ARG A 34 46.78 14.14 6.64
C ARG A 34 45.56 14.75 7.35
N GLU A 35 45.07 15.89 6.88
CA GLU A 35 43.94 16.68 7.39
C GLU A 35 42.54 16.01 7.28
N ASN A 36 42.45 14.71 6.97
CA ASN A 36 41.19 14.10 6.48
C ASN A 36 40.36 13.30 7.49
N ASP A 37 40.78 13.11 8.75
CA ASP A 37 40.01 12.36 9.77
C ASP A 37 39.42 13.30 10.85
N VAL A 38 38.63 14.29 10.44
CA VAL A 38 38.09 15.29 11.39
C VAL A 38 36.88 14.79 12.19
N VAL A 39 36.10 13.82 11.66
CA VAL A 39 34.87 13.32 12.31
C VAL A 39 34.93 11.81 12.49
N GLN A 40 34.87 11.34 13.74
CA GLN A 40 34.83 9.92 14.06
C GLN A 40 33.41 9.35 13.82
N GLU A 41 33.26 8.52 12.80
CA GLU A 41 31.99 7.84 12.50
C GLU A 41 31.87 6.50 13.23
N THR A 42 30.73 6.27 13.88
CA THR A 42 30.46 5.03 14.64
C THR A 42 29.53 4.06 13.91
N LEU A 43 28.78 4.51 12.90
CA LEU A 43 27.88 3.64 12.15
C LEU A 43 28.64 2.57 11.36
N GLN A 44 28.18 1.33 11.48
CA GLN A 44 28.69 0.19 10.73
C GLN A 44 27.55 -0.52 10.02
N SER A 45 27.89 -1.32 9.01
CA SER A 45 26.92 -2.10 8.23
C SER A 45 26.10 -3.08 9.09
N GLU A 46 26.63 -3.51 10.24
CA GLU A 46 25.96 -4.38 11.21
C GLU A 46 24.80 -3.72 11.97
N HIS A 47 24.71 -2.39 11.98
CA HIS A 47 23.55 -1.69 12.56
C HIS A 47 22.31 -1.77 11.65
N PHE A 48 22.45 -2.29 10.43
CA PHE A 48 21.40 -2.28 9.42
C PHE A 48 20.89 -3.68 9.08
N GLN A 49 19.59 -3.87 9.18
CA GLN A 49 18.89 -5.05 8.66
C GLN A 49 17.47 -4.67 8.27
N LEU A 50 17.09 -5.01 7.04
CA LEU A 50 15.76 -4.73 6.52
C LEU A 50 14.78 -5.84 6.88
N CYS A 51 13.67 -5.50 7.54
CA CYS A 51 12.55 -6.39 7.78
C CYS A 51 11.20 -5.65 7.69
N LYS A 52 10.15 -6.37 7.28
CA LYS A 52 8.76 -5.88 7.34
C LYS A 52 8.25 -6.04 8.77
N THR A 53 7.67 -4.99 9.34
CA THR A 53 7.21 -5.00 10.74
C THR A 53 5.72 -5.31 10.82
N VAL A 54 4.87 -4.40 10.32
CA VAL A 54 3.41 -4.53 10.39
C VAL A 54 2.74 -3.95 9.15
N ARG A 55 1.55 -4.45 8.86
CA ARG A 55 0.67 -3.94 7.81
C ARG A 55 -0.60 -3.41 8.45
N HIS A 56 -0.92 -2.14 8.20
CA HIS A 56 -2.13 -1.50 8.71
C HIS A 56 -3.13 -1.26 7.58
N GLY A 57 -4.40 -1.09 7.94
CA GLY A 57 -5.48 -0.80 7.01
C GLY A 57 -6.31 -2.02 6.64
N PHE A 58 -7.19 -1.82 5.66
CA PHE A 58 -8.17 -2.79 5.22
C PHE A 58 -7.60 -3.73 4.14
N PRO A 59 -7.76 -5.06 4.25
CA PRO A 59 -7.23 -6.00 3.27
C PRO A 59 -7.65 -5.65 1.84
N TYR A 60 -6.70 -5.49 0.92
CA TYR A 60 -7.02 -5.11 -0.45
C TYR A 60 -7.62 -6.29 -1.24
N GLN A 61 -8.77 -6.05 -1.88
CA GLN A 61 -9.54 -7.06 -2.64
C GLN A 61 -9.83 -8.32 -1.81
N PRO A 62 -10.62 -8.19 -0.73
CA PRO A 62 -11.03 -9.34 0.06
C PRO A 62 -11.84 -10.33 -0.79
N SER A 63 -11.76 -11.61 -0.47
CA SER A 63 -12.43 -12.68 -1.22
C SER A 63 -13.12 -13.74 -0.35
N SER A 64 -12.72 -13.90 0.91
CA SER A 64 -13.33 -14.86 1.83
C SER A 64 -13.03 -14.50 3.28
N MET A 65 -13.79 -15.08 4.22
CA MET A 65 -13.47 -15.00 5.65
C MET A 65 -13.79 -16.29 6.41
N ALA A 66 -13.22 -16.41 7.61
CA ALA A 66 -13.57 -17.43 8.60
C ALA A 66 -13.43 -16.86 10.01
N PHE A 67 -14.11 -17.48 10.98
CA PHE A 67 -14.05 -17.07 12.38
C PHE A 67 -13.91 -18.29 13.30
N ASP A 68 -13.01 -18.20 14.27
CA ASP A 68 -12.93 -19.15 15.38
C ASP A 68 -13.73 -18.60 16.57
N PRO A 69 -14.90 -19.17 16.94
CA PRO A 69 -15.74 -18.66 18.02
C PRO A 69 -15.17 -18.89 19.42
N VAL A 70 -14.23 -19.83 19.59
CA VAL A 70 -13.59 -20.09 20.88
C VAL A 70 -12.41 -19.15 21.07
N GLN A 71 -11.52 -19.07 20.08
CA GLN A 71 -10.39 -18.15 20.11
C GLN A 71 -10.80 -16.69 19.90
N LYS A 72 -11.96 -16.45 19.29
CA LYS A 72 -12.47 -15.12 18.88
C LYS A 72 -11.51 -14.39 17.93
N ILE A 73 -10.97 -15.12 16.96
CA ILE A 73 -10.10 -14.61 15.89
C ILE A 73 -10.83 -14.68 14.55
N LEU A 74 -10.78 -13.58 13.79
CA LEU A 74 -11.27 -13.49 12.41
C LEU A 74 -10.10 -13.61 11.44
N ALA A 75 -10.27 -14.39 10.37
CA ALA A 75 -9.34 -14.42 9.24
C ALA A 75 -10.04 -13.93 7.98
N VAL A 76 -9.36 -13.09 7.20
CA VAL A 76 -9.80 -12.58 5.89
C VAL A 76 -8.79 -12.98 4.83
N GLY A 77 -9.26 -13.64 3.77
CA GLY A 77 -8.47 -13.96 2.58
C GLY A 77 -8.67 -12.94 1.47
N THR A 78 -7.68 -12.78 0.61
CA THR A 78 -7.73 -11.83 -0.52
C THR A 78 -7.57 -12.51 -1.88
N GLN A 79 -7.92 -11.78 -2.94
CA GLN A 79 -7.71 -12.17 -4.34
C GLN A 79 -6.22 -12.31 -4.71
N THR A 80 -5.32 -11.76 -3.89
CA THR A 80 -3.86 -11.78 -4.08
C THR A 80 -3.14 -12.81 -3.21
N GLY A 81 -3.91 -13.75 -2.63
CA GLY A 81 -3.38 -14.82 -1.79
C GLY A 81 -2.89 -14.35 -0.42
N ALA A 82 -3.25 -13.15 0.02
CA ALA A 82 -2.94 -12.68 1.36
C ALA A 82 -3.97 -13.16 2.39
N LEU A 83 -3.53 -13.33 3.63
CA LEU A 83 -4.35 -13.57 4.80
C LEU A 83 -4.12 -12.45 5.81
N ARG A 84 -5.21 -11.89 6.33
CA ARG A 84 -5.23 -10.89 7.40
C ARG A 84 -6.02 -11.48 8.57
N LEU A 85 -5.36 -11.63 9.72
CA LEU A 85 -5.99 -12.16 10.93
C LEU A 85 -6.16 -11.04 11.96
N PHE A 86 -7.32 -10.99 12.60
CA PHE A 86 -7.73 -9.96 13.55
C PHE A 86 -8.24 -10.61 14.84
N GLY A 87 -7.77 -10.11 15.98
CA GLY A 87 -8.25 -10.44 17.33
C GLY A 87 -8.79 -9.21 18.04
N ARG A 88 -8.54 -9.11 19.34
CA ARG A 88 -8.72 -7.85 20.10
C ARG A 88 -7.87 -6.74 19.49
N ALA A 89 -8.15 -5.48 19.85
CA ALA A 89 -7.33 -4.32 19.46
C ALA A 89 -5.83 -4.68 19.51
N GLY A 90 -5.04 -4.28 18.50
CA GLY A 90 -3.61 -4.56 18.39
C GLY A 90 -3.19 -5.99 18.09
N VAL A 91 -4.10 -6.96 18.10
CA VAL A 91 -3.83 -8.33 17.64
C VAL A 91 -4.16 -8.43 16.15
N GLU A 92 -3.19 -8.04 15.32
CA GLU A 92 -3.27 -8.24 13.87
C GLU A 92 -2.07 -9.02 13.32
N CYS A 93 -2.33 -9.81 12.29
CA CYS A 93 -1.29 -10.54 11.57
C CYS A 93 -1.52 -10.48 10.06
N TYR A 94 -0.42 -10.44 9.31
CA TYR A 94 -0.41 -10.54 7.86
C TYR A 94 0.50 -11.70 7.44
N CYS A 95 -0.01 -12.57 6.57
CA CYS A 95 0.78 -13.55 5.86
C CYS A 95 0.30 -13.68 4.41
N GLN A 96 1.09 -14.30 3.54
CA GLN A 96 0.76 -14.40 2.12
C GLN A 96 1.23 -15.74 1.55
N HIS A 97 0.41 -16.31 0.68
CA HIS A 97 0.75 -17.50 -0.10
C HIS A 97 1.76 -17.15 -1.21
N GLU A 98 2.74 -18.01 -1.45
CA GLU A 98 3.75 -17.79 -2.48
C GLU A 98 3.18 -17.75 -3.91
N SER A 99 2.07 -18.47 -4.16
CA SER A 99 1.41 -18.50 -5.47
C SER A 99 0.75 -17.17 -5.83
N GLY A 100 0.38 -16.36 -4.82
CA GLY A 100 -0.43 -15.15 -5.01
C GLY A 100 -1.84 -15.39 -5.55
N ALA A 101 -2.31 -16.64 -5.58
CA ALA A 101 -3.64 -16.97 -6.09
C ALA A 101 -4.74 -16.61 -5.08
N ALA A 102 -5.93 -16.28 -5.59
CA ALA A 102 -7.06 -15.85 -4.78
C ALA A 102 -7.47 -16.90 -3.75
N VAL A 103 -7.70 -16.47 -2.50
CA VAL A 103 -8.22 -17.35 -1.44
C VAL A 103 -9.73 -17.49 -1.60
N ILE A 104 -10.19 -18.68 -1.98
CA ILE A 104 -11.61 -18.95 -2.24
C ILE A 104 -12.38 -19.27 -0.96
N GLN A 105 -11.75 -19.91 0.02
CA GLN A 105 -12.38 -20.24 1.30
C GLN A 105 -11.35 -20.45 2.41
N LEU A 106 -11.78 -20.17 3.64
CA LEU A 106 -11.02 -20.34 4.88
C LEU A 106 -11.81 -21.23 5.86
N GLN A 107 -11.13 -22.11 6.59
CA GLN A 107 -11.73 -22.97 7.61
C GLN A 107 -10.79 -23.10 8.81
N PHE A 108 -11.20 -22.61 9.98
CA PHE A 108 -10.42 -22.79 11.20
C PHE A 108 -10.55 -24.22 11.73
N LEU A 109 -9.44 -24.80 12.21
CA LEU A 109 -9.51 -25.90 13.17
C LEU A 109 -9.79 -25.25 14.53
N ILE A 110 -11.08 -25.17 14.87
CA ILE A 110 -11.58 -24.38 16.00
C ILE A 110 -10.83 -24.73 17.29
N ASN A 111 -10.23 -23.74 17.93
CA ASN A 111 -9.45 -23.86 19.16
C ASN A 111 -8.17 -24.73 19.05
N GLU A 112 -7.72 -25.07 17.85
CA GLU A 112 -6.52 -25.89 17.64
C GLU A 112 -5.31 -25.09 17.12
N GLY A 113 -5.45 -23.78 16.97
CA GLY A 113 -4.37 -22.91 16.52
C GLY A 113 -3.91 -23.22 15.09
N ALA A 114 -4.83 -23.67 14.23
CA ALA A 114 -4.57 -23.96 12.84
C ALA A 114 -5.71 -23.46 11.93
N LEU A 115 -5.36 -23.14 10.69
CA LEU A 115 -6.27 -22.60 9.68
C LEU A 115 -6.02 -23.29 8.35
N VAL A 116 -7.08 -23.72 7.68
CA VAL A 116 -7.03 -24.23 6.31
C VAL A 116 -7.43 -23.11 5.34
N SER A 117 -6.64 -22.92 4.29
CA SER A 117 -7.00 -22.08 3.15
C SER A 117 -7.12 -22.92 1.88
N ALA A 118 -8.16 -22.65 1.08
CA ALA A 118 -8.31 -23.17 -0.27
C ALA A 118 -8.18 -22.01 -1.27
N LEU A 119 -7.46 -22.23 -2.37
CA LEU A 119 -7.11 -21.20 -3.36
C LEU A 119 -7.68 -21.53 -4.74
N ALA A 120 -7.83 -20.49 -5.56
CA ALA A 120 -8.33 -20.57 -6.94
C ALA A 120 -7.38 -21.30 -7.90
N ASP A 121 -6.15 -21.60 -7.47
CA ASP A 121 -5.22 -22.43 -8.22
C ASP A 121 -5.35 -23.93 -7.85
N ASP A 122 -6.39 -24.33 -7.11
CA ASP A 122 -6.64 -25.71 -6.68
C ASP A 122 -5.64 -26.23 -5.65
N SER A 123 -5.03 -25.32 -4.88
CA SER A 123 -4.21 -25.65 -3.72
C SER A 123 -4.98 -25.49 -2.42
N ILE A 124 -4.66 -26.35 -1.45
CA ILE A 124 -5.10 -26.26 -0.06
C ILE A 124 -3.86 -26.17 0.82
N HIS A 125 -3.85 -25.27 1.80
CA HIS A 125 -2.75 -25.11 2.74
C HIS A 125 -3.23 -25.21 4.19
N LEU A 126 -2.44 -25.88 5.03
CA LEU A 126 -2.60 -25.90 6.47
C LEU A 126 -1.62 -24.92 7.13
N TRP A 127 -2.15 -23.93 7.82
CA TRP A 127 -1.41 -22.91 8.56
C TRP A 127 -1.35 -23.22 10.04
N ASN A 128 -0.17 -23.03 10.65
CA ASN A 128 0.02 -23.02 12.09
C ASN A 128 -0.02 -21.58 12.62
N LEU A 129 -0.93 -21.31 13.56
CA LEU A 129 -1.16 -20.01 14.20
C LEU A 129 -0.65 -19.94 15.65
N ARG A 130 -0.06 -21.02 16.18
CA ARG A 130 0.47 -21.08 17.56
C ARG A 130 1.75 -20.29 17.75
N GLN A 131 2.41 -19.94 16.66
CA GLN A 131 3.59 -19.08 16.63
C GLN A 131 3.17 -17.67 16.20
N LYS A 132 3.90 -16.66 16.67
CA LYS A 132 3.63 -15.23 16.36
C LYS A 132 3.64 -14.92 14.86
N ILE A 133 4.43 -15.66 14.09
CA ILE A 133 4.46 -15.58 12.64
C ILE A 133 3.85 -16.86 12.07
N PRO A 134 2.62 -16.81 11.54
CA PRO A 134 1.99 -17.97 10.91
C PRO A 134 2.87 -18.60 9.83
N ALA A 135 2.87 -19.93 9.76
CA ALA A 135 3.56 -20.64 8.69
C ALA A 135 2.72 -21.78 8.14
N ILE A 136 2.95 -22.07 6.86
CA ILE A 136 2.37 -23.23 6.19
C ILE A 136 3.11 -24.48 6.66
N LEU A 137 2.37 -25.44 7.19
CA LEU A 137 2.85 -26.78 7.56
C LEU A 137 2.80 -27.74 6.38
N HIS A 138 1.68 -27.78 5.67
CA HIS A 138 1.44 -28.69 4.56
C HIS A 138 0.63 -28.01 3.45
N SER A 139 0.86 -28.43 2.22
CA SER A 139 0.08 -28.03 1.06
C SER A 139 -0.31 -29.25 0.22
N LEU A 140 -1.47 -29.18 -0.44
CA LEU A 140 -2.02 -30.20 -1.32
C LEU A 140 -2.48 -29.49 -2.57
N LYS A 141 -1.90 -29.86 -3.72
CA LYS A 141 -2.24 -29.30 -5.02
C LYS A 141 -3.06 -30.31 -5.81
N PHE A 142 -4.32 -30.03 -6.07
CA PHE A 142 -5.17 -30.89 -6.89
C PHE A 142 -4.80 -30.75 -8.37
N ASN A 143 -4.92 -31.86 -9.10
CA ASN A 143 -4.62 -31.94 -10.52
C ASN A 143 -5.91 -32.21 -11.29
N ARG A 144 -6.27 -31.31 -12.21
CA ARG A 144 -7.44 -31.44 -13.11
C ARG A 144 -8.81 -31.56 -12.40
N GLU A 145 -8.86 -31.24 -11.13
CA GLU A 145 -10.08 -31.11 -10.31
C GLU A 145 -10.10 -29.72 -9.69
N ARG A 146 -11.04 -28.88 -10.15
CA ARG A 146 -11.16 -27.51 -9.65
C ARG A 146 -11.92 -27.49 -8.34
N ILE A 147 -11.35 -26.90 -7.29
CA ILE A 147 -11.98 -26.83 -5.97
C ILE A 147 -13.08 -25.76 -5.99
N THR A 148 -14.26 -26.08 -5.45
CA THR A 148 -15.38 -25.14 -5.37
C THR A 148 -15.91 -24.92 -3.95
N TYR A 149 -15.75 -25.89 -3.06
CA TYR A 149 -16.24 -25.80 -1.69
C TYR A 149 -15.42 -26.66 -0.73
N CYS A 150 -15.24 -26.21 0.50
CA CYS A 150 -14.53 -26.90 1.57
C CYS A 150 -15.38 -26.88 2.85
N HIS A 151 -15.55 -28.03 3.49
CA HIS A 151 -16.22 -28.15 4.79
C HIS A 151 -15.38 -28.96 5.77
N LEU A 152 -15.06 -28.34 6.91
CA LEU A 152 -14.42 -29.01 8.04
C LEU A 152 -15.43 -29.05 9.20
N PRO A 153 -15.95 -30.23 9.58
CA PRO A 153 -16.81 -30.34 10.75
C PRO A 153 -16.05 -29.98 12.03
N PHE A 154 -16.76 -29.41 13.01
CA PHE A 154 -16.16 -29.07 14.30
C PHE A 154 -15.57 -30.32 14.99
N GLN A 155 -14.33 -30.22 15.49
CA GLN A 155 -13.54 -31.31 16.09
C GLN A 155 -13.26 -32.51 15.16
N SER A 156 -13.48 -32.36 13.85
CA SER A 156 -13.14 -33.39 12.86
C SER A 156 -11.71 -33.21 12.37
N LYS A 157 -11.06 -34.35 12.12
CA LYS A 157 -9.77 -34.43 11.42
C LYS A 157 -9.92 -34.62 9.91
N TRP A 158 -11.15 -34.58 9.41
CA TRP A 158 -11.49 -34.89 8.03
C TRP A 158 -12.17 -33.69 7.37
N LEU A 159 -11.55 -33.21 6.30
CA LEU A 159 -11.96 -32.08 5.49
C LEU A 159 -12.60 -32.60 4.19
N TYR A 160 -13.82 -32.14 3.89
CA TYR A 160 -14.52 -32.46 2.65
C TYR A 160 -14.23 -31.37 1.60
N ILE A 161 -13.90 -31.80 0.38
CA ILE A 161 -13.55 -30.94 -0.76
C ILE A 161 -14.51 -31.22 -1.90
N GLY A 162 -15.41 -30.27 -2.17
CA GLY A 162 -16.27 -30.26 -3.34
C GLY A 162 -15.53 -29.73 -4.57
N SER A 163 -15.84 -30.31 -5.73
CA SER A 163 -15.23 -29.94 -7.00
C SER A 163 -16.26 -29.38 -7.99
N GLU A 164 -15.75 -28.69 -9.02
CA GLU A 164 -16.55 -28.22 -10.17
C GLU A 164 -17.22 -29.40 -10.92
N ARG A 165 -16.64 -30.58 -10.85
CA ARG A 165 -17.19 -31.81 -11.47
C ARG A 165 -18.24 -32.51 -10.60
N GLY A 166 -18.65 -31.91 -9.48
CA GLY A 166 -19.66 -32.49 -8.59
C GLY A 166 -19.14 -33.60 -7.66
N ASN A 167 -17.85 -33.92 -7.67
CA ASN A 167 -17.28 -34.94 -6.79
C ASN A 167 -16.87 -34.34 -5.44
N ILE A 168 -16.92 -35.16 -4.39
CA ILE A 168 -16.45 -34.81 -3.06
C ILE A 168 -15.27 -35.71 -2.69
N HIS A 169 -14.12 -35.09 -2.44
CA HIS A 169 -12.91 -35.72 -1.96
C HIS A 169 -12.75 -35.48 -0.46
N ILE A 170 -12.06 -36.39 0.23
CA ILE A 170 -11.89 -36.32 1.68
C ILE A 170 -10.39 -36.27 1.99
N VAL A 171 -9.99 -35.27 2.78
CA VAL A 171 -8.61 -35.02 3.19
C VAL A 171 -8.49 -35.19 4.70
N ASN A 172 -7.51 -35.97 5.15
CA ASN A 172 -7.13 -36.01 6.56
C ASN A 172 -6.27 -34.78 6.87
N VAL A 173 -6.69 -33.88 7.77
CA VAL A 173 -5.97 -32.61 8.02
C VAL A 173 -4.72 -32.78 8.87
N GLU A 174 -4.59 -33.88 9.63
CA GLU A 174 -3.39 -34.14 10.44
C GLU A 174 -2.21 -34.64 9.59
N SER A 175 -2.48 -35.58 8.68
CA SER A 175 -1.47 -36.12 7.75
C SER A 175 -1.41 -35.36 6.43
N PHE A 176 -2.44 -34.56 6.13
CA PHE A 176 -2.62 -33.85 4.88
C PHE A 176 -2.58 -34.77 3.65
N THR A 177 -3.26 -35.92 3.77
CA THR A 177 -3.38 -36.96 2.73
C THR A 177 -4.83 -37.16 2.29
N LEU A 178 -5.02 -37.62 1.05
CA LEU A 178 -6.33 -37.95 0.50
C LEU A 178 -6.78 -39.36 0.92
N SER A 179 -8.02 -39.46 1.39
CA SER A 179 -8.71 -40.73 1.57
C SER A 179 -9.06 -41.37 0.22
N GLY A 180 -9.05 -42.69 0.12
CA GLY A 180 -9.65 -43.42 -1.00
C GLY A 180 -11.19 -43.34 -1.04
N TYR A 181 -11.83 -42.79 0.01
CA TYR A 181 -13.27 -42.57 0.02
C TYR A 181 -13.60 -41.31 -0.79
N VAL A 182 -14.35 -41.50 -1.88
CA VAL A 182 -14.81 -40.42 -2.76
C VAL A 182 -16.31 -40.55 -2.98
N ILE A 183 -17.04 -39.45 -2.84
CA ILE A 183 -18.47 -39.38 -3.20
C ILE A 183 -18.55 -38.86 -4.63
N MET A 184 -18.89 -39.76 -5.55
CA MET A 184 -19.06 -39.44 -6.97
C MET A 184 -20.46 -38.86 -7.22
N TRP A 185 -20.55 -37.79 -8.00
CA TRP A 185 -21.83 -37.11 -8.27
C TRP A 185 -22.90 -38.06 -8.83
N ASN A 186 -22.51 -38.99 -9.69
CA ASN A 186 -23.41 -39.94 -10.35
C ASN A 186 -24.01 -40.98 -9.37
N LYS A 187 -23.35 -41.25 -8.24
CA LYS A 187 -23.92 -42.04 -7.14
C LYS A 187 -24.84 -41.19 -6.27
N ALA A 188 -24.54 -39.90 -6.13
CA ALA A 188 -25.32 -39.00 -5.30
C ALA A 188 -26.70 -38.69 -5.90
N ILE A 189 -26.81 -38.34 -7.18
CA ILE A 189 -28.06 -37.80 -7.76
C ILE A 189 -29.03 -38.80 -8.39
N GLU A 190 -28.62 -40.09 -8.53
CA GLU A 190 -29.30 -41.20 -9.22
C GLU A 190 -28.69 -41.54 -10.61
N LEU A 191 -28.40 -42.83 -10.85
CA LEU A 191 -27.70 -43.33 -12.04
C LEU A 191 -28.51 -43.22 -13.34
N SER A 192 -29.84 -43.11 -13.24
CA SER A 192 -30.77 -43.00 -14.37
C SER A 192 -30.73 -41.60 -15.01
N THR A 193 -30.28 -40.59 -14.25
CA THR A 193 -30.19 -39.20 -14.67
C THR A 193 -29.00 -38.99 -15.61
N LYS A 194 -29.29 -38.63 -16.88
CA LYS A 194 -28.25 -38.40 -17.91
C LYS A 194 -27.61 -37.00 -17.83
N THR A 195 -28.17 -36.10 -17.02
CA THR A 195 -27.73 -34.72 -16.90
C THR A 195 -26.79 -34.55 -15.71
N HIS A 196 -25.62 -33.95 -15.96
CA HIS A 196 -24.65 -33.63 -14.92
C HIS A 196 -25.23 -32.57 -13.95
N PRO A 197 -25.05 -32.70 -12.62
CA PRO A 197 -25.66 -31.79 -11.65
C PRO A 197 -24.90 -30.46 -11.48
N GLY A 198 -23.71 -30.37 -12.09
CA GLY A 198 -22.85 -29.20 -12.00
C GLY A 198 -21.92 -29.24 -10.77
N PRO A 199 -21.29 -28.09 -10.46
CA PRO A 199 -20.42 -27.91 -9.32
C PRO A 199 -21.08 -28.24 -7.99
N VAL A 200 -20.27 -28.69 -7.02
CA VAL A 200 -20.67 -28.72 -5.62
C VAL A 200 -20.66 -27.29 -5.08
N VAL A 201 -21.81 -26.81 -4.60
CA VAL A 201 -21.97 -25.46 -4.03
C VAL A 201 -22.07 -25.46 -2.52
N HIS A 202 -22.36 -26.61 -1.90
CA HIS A 202 -22.48 -26.73 -0.45
C HIS A 202 -22.18 -28.13 0.06
N ILE A 203 -21.49 -28.22 1.20
CA ILE A 203 -21.27 -29.45 1.96
C ILE A 203 -21.44 -29.14 3.45
N SER A 204 -22.21 -29.95 4.17
CA SER A 204 -22.30 -29.80 5.64
C SER A 204 -22.81 -31.07 6.32
N ASP A 205 -22.25 -31.41 7.48
CA ASP A 205 -22.74 -32.51 8.32
C ASP A 205 -24.13 -32.20 8.91
N ASN A 206 -24.95 -33.22 9.12
CA ASN A 206 -26.18 -33.06 9.90
C ASN A 206 -25.80 -32.80 11.37
N PRO A 207 -26.28 -31.70 12.00
CA PRO A 207 -25.93 -31.36 13.38
C PRO A 207 -26.20 -32.47 14.40
N MET A 208 -27.23 -33.29 14.17
CA MET A 208 -27.65 -34.34 15.11
C MET A 208 -27.22 -35.76 14.72
N ASP A 209 -26.70 -35.96 13.50
CA ASP A 209 -26.28 -37.26 12.99
C ASP A 209 -25.01 -37.14 12.12
N GLU A 210 -23.86 -37.36 12.75
CA GLU A 210 -22.55 -37.29 12.12
C GLU A 210 -22.37 -38.29 10.96
N GLY A 211 -23.22 -39.32 10.85
CA GLY A 211 -23.25 -40.27 9.75
C GLY A 211 -23.86 -39.73 8.45
N LYS A 212 -24.46 -38.54 8.48
CA LYS A 212 -25.19 -37.95 7.36
C LYS A 212 -24.55 -36.65 6.89
N LEU A 213 -24.33 -36.57 5.59
CA LEU A 213 -23.76 -35.40 4.93
C LEU A 213 -24.80 -34.79 3.96
N LEU A 214 -25.00 -33.48 4.03
CA LEU A 214 -25.80 -32.75 3.04
C LEU A 214 -24.88 -32.23 1.93
N ILE A 215 -25.26 -32.49 0.68
CA ILE A 215 -24.51 -32.09 -0.51
C ILE A 215 -25.45 -31.29 -1.41
N GLY A 216 -25.11 -30.04 -1.69
CA GLY A 216 -25.83 -29.18 -2.63
C GLY A 216 -25.10 -29.06 -3.96
N PHE A 217 -25.83 -29.24 -5.06
CA PHE A 217 -25.36 -29.03 -6.42
C PHE A 217 -25.97 -27.76 -7.02
N GLU A 218 -25.22 -27.10 -7.91
CA GLU A 218 -25.65 -25.86 -8.56
C GLU A 218 -27.02 -26.00 -9.24
N CYS A 219 -27.33 -27.16 -9.84
CA CYS A 219 -28.57 -27.38 -10.59
C CYS A 219 -29.87 -27.43 -9.75
N GLY A 220 -29.82 -27.19 -8.44
CA GLY A 220 -31.01 -27.24 -7.58
C GLY A 220 -31.23 -28.57 -6.85
N VAL A 221 -30.33 -29.54 -7.03
CA VAL A 221 -30.38 -30.85 -6.37
C VAL A 221 -29.63 -30.80 -5.04
N VAL A 222 -30.29 -31.21 -3.96
CA VAL A 222 -29.67 -31.46 -2.65
C VAL A 222 -29.78 -32.92 -2.29
N VAL A 223 -28.71 -33.50 -1.77
CA VAL A 223 -28.64 -34.93 -1.40
C VAL A 223 -28.31 -35.06 0.07
N LEU A 224 -29.10 -35.86 0.78
CA LEU A 224 -28.70 -36.38 2.09
C LEU A 224 -28.00 -37.73 1.89
N TRP A 225 -26.68 -37.71 2.05
CA TRP A 225 -25.81 -38.86 1.86
C TRP A 225 -25.52 -39.57 3.18
N ASP A 226 -25.65 -40.88 3.20
CA ASP A 226 -25.23 -41.73 4.31
C ASP A 226 -23.78 -42.19 4.10
N LEU A 227 -22.89 -41.76 5.00
CA LEU A 227 -21.45 -42.00 4.91
C LEU A 227 -21.09 -43.49 5.07
N LYS A 228 -21.80 -44.22 5.94
CA LYS A 228 -21.51 -45.64 6.23
C LYS A 228 -21.89 -46.53 5.05
N SER A 229 -23.10 -46.36 4.54
CA SER A 229 -23.68 -47.18 3.47
C SER A 229 -23.36 -46.68 2.06
N LYS A 230 -22.71 -45.52 1.94
CA LYS A 230 -22.25 -44.93 0.67
C LYS A 230 -23.38 -44.77 -0.35
N LYS A 231 -24.54 -44.30 0.11
CA LYS A 231 -25.74 -44.06 -0.72
C LYS A 231 -26.48 -42.80 -0.29
N ALA A 232 -27.28 -42.25 -1.18
CA ALA A 232 -28.24 -41.21 -0.82
C ALA A 232 -29.46 -41.81 -0.14
N ASP A 233 -29.82 -41.30 1.03
CA ASP A 233 -31.09 -41.62 1.69
C ASP A 233 -32.24 -40.83 1.06
N TYR A 234 -32.00 -39.55 0.80
CA TYR A 234 -32.99 -38.63 0.25
C TYR A 234 -32.36 -37.68 -0.77
N ARG A 235 -33.19 -37.23 -1.71
CA ARG A 235 -32.86 -36.26 -2.74
C ARG A 235 -33.97 -35.22 -2.78
N TYR A 236 -33.59 -33.95 -2.74
CA TYR A 236 -34.50 -32.81 -2.77
C TYR A 236 -34.22 -32.05 -4.06
N ASN A 237 -35.25 -31.85 -4.86
CA ASN A 237 -35.13 -31.20 -6.16
C ASN A 237 -35.95 -29.91 -6.15
N TYR A 238 -35.32 -28.83 -6.58
CA TYR A 238 -35.96 -27.55 -6.86
C TYR A 238 -35.47 -27.05 -8.22
N ASP A 239 -36.35 -26.44 -9.01
CA ASP A 239 -36.05 -26.11 -10.41
C ASP A 239 -35.12 -24.90 -10.59
N GLU A 240 -34.68 -24.29 -9.48
CA GLU A 240 -33.83 -23.10 -9.46
C GLU A 240 -32.45 -23.41 -8.87
N ALA A 241 -31.43 -22.74 -9.39
CA ALA A 241 -30.05 -22.97 -8.97
C ALA A 241 -29.79 -22.48 -7.54
N ILE A 242 -29.09 -23.32 -6.75
CA ILE A 242 -28.80 -23.10 -5.33
C ILE A 242 -27.50 -22.33 -5.15
N HIS A 243 -27.48 -21.38 -4.22
CA HIS A 243 -26.27 -20.64 -3.83
C HIS A 243 -25.77 -20.96 -2.42
N SER A 244 -26.68 -21.23 -1.47
CA SER A 244 -26.31 -21.47 -0.07
C SER A 244 -27.33 -22.37 0.62
N VAL A 245 -26.87 -23.14 1.62
CA VAL A 245 -27.73 -23.99 2.45
C VAL A 245 -27.42 -23.78 3.93
N ALA A 246 -28.46 -23.74 4.78
CA ALA A 246 -28.32 -23.56 6.22
C ALA A 246 -29.14 -24.60 7.00
N TRP A 247 -28.52 -25.25 7.99
CA TRP A 247 -29.16 -26.22 8.87
C TRP A 247 -29.94 -25.57 10.00
N HIS A 248 -31.09 -26.14 10.34
CA HIS A 248 -31.67 -25.99 11.67
C HIS A 248 -30.87 -26.83 12.68
N HIS A 249 -30.60 -26.33 13.89
CA HIS A 249 -29.75 -27.03 14.89
C HIS A 249 -30.25 -28.44 15.26
N GLU A 250 -31.57 -28.68 15.25
CA GLU A 250 -32.14 -30.03 15.43
C GLU A 250 -31.82 -31.03 14.30
N GLY A 251 -31.22 -30.61 13.19
CA GLY A 251 -30.85 -31.52 12.10
C GLY A 251 -32.04 -32.25 11.48
N LYS A 252 -33.23 -31.65 11.48
CA LYS A 252 -34.46 -32.17 10.85
C LYS A 252 -34.93 -31.34 9.66
N GLN A 253 -34.45 -30.10 9.56
CA GLN A 253 -34.81 -29.15 8.53
C GLN A 253 -33.59 -28.36 8.07
N PHE A 254 -33.60 -27.94 6.81
CA PHE A 254 -32.61 -27.04 6.24
C PHE A 254 -33.28 -26.04 5.30
N VAL A 255 -32.62 -24.91 5.07
CA VAL A 255 -33.05 -23.83 4.18
C VAL A 255 -32.07 -23.71 3.02
N CYS A 256 -32.57 -23.60 1.79
CA CYS A 256 -31.78 -23.32 0.59
C CYS A 256 -32.11 -21.93 0.04
N SER A 257 -31.10 -21.22 -0.47
CA SER A 257 -31.28 -19.98 -1.22
C SER A 257 -31.06 -20.16 -2.71
N HIS A 258 -31.85 -19.45 -3.52
CA HIS A 258 -31.96 -19.69 -4.96
C HIS A 258 -31.73 -18.45 -5.83
N SER A 259 -31.53 -18.69 -7.13
CA SER A 259 -31.26 -17.67 -8.15
C SER A 259 -32.45 -16.75 -8.46
N ASP A 260 -33.68 -17.21 -8.22
CA ASP A 260 -34.91 -16.44 -8.39
C ASP A 260 -35.27 -15.56 -7.17
N GLY A 261 -34.39 -15.55 -6.16
CA GLY A 261 -34.57 -14.79 -4.92
C GLY A 261 -35.52 -15.45 -3.93
N THR A 262 -35.81 -16.75 -4.08
CA THR A 262 -36.57 -17.53 -3.10
C THR A 262 -35.68 -18.20 -2.05
N LEU A 263 -36.29 -18.51 -0.91
CA LEU A 263 -35.77 -19.46 0.07
C LEU A 263 -36.73 -20.64 0.18
N THR A 264 -36.20 -21.86 0.20
CA THR A 264 -36.98 -23.08 0.40
C THR A 264 -36.56 -23.80 1.68
N THR A 265 -37.53 -24.11 2.54
CA THR A 265 -37.32 -24.88 3.77
C THR A 265 -37.75 -26.32 3.53
N TRP A 266 -36.88 -27.28 3.84
CA TRP A 266 -37.11 -28.70 3.62
C TRP A 266 -37.14 -29.48 4.92
N ASN A 267 -38.08 -30.42 5.03
CA ASN A 267 -38.04 -31.46 6.06
C ASN A 267 -37.26 -32.65 5.54
N ILE A 268 -36.27 -33.14 6.30
CA ILE A 268 -35.39 -34.22 5.81
C ILE A 268 -36.19 -35.46 5.38
N ARG A 269 -37.19 -35.86 6.17
CA ARG A 269 -37.98 -37.07 5.92
C ARG A 269 -39.10 -36.90 4.89
N ALA A 270 -39.28 -35.71 4.32
CA ALA A 270 -40.33 -35.42 3.35
C ALA A 270 -39.74 -34.74 2.10
N PRO A 271 -39.02 -35.50 1.24
CA PRO A 271 -38.28 -34.93 0.12
C PRO A 271 -39.14 -34.52 -1.09
N ALA A 272 -40.43 -34.89 -1.11
CA ALA A 272 -41.27 -34.72 -2.29
C ALA A 272 -41.57 -33.25 -2.65
N LYS A 273 -41.57 -32.34 -1.67
CA LYS A 273 -41.79 -30.90 -1.86
C LYS A 273 -41.26 -30.10 -0.66
N PRO A 274 -40.88 -28.83 -0.84
CA PRO A 274 -40.47 -28.00 0.28
C PRO A 274 -41.63 -27.80 1.27
N ALA A 275 -41.30 -27.72 2.55
CA ALA A 275 -42.25 -27.40 3.61
C ALA A 275 -42.72 -25.95 3.52
N GLN A 276 -41.83 -25.04 3.08
CA GLN A 276 -42.13 -23.63 2.91
C GLN A 276 -41.31 -23.07 1.74
N ILE A 277 -41.91 -22.15 0.98
CA ILE A 277 -41.24 -21.32 -0.02
C ILE A 277 -41.55 -19.88 0.35
N ILE A 278 -40.53 -19.05 0.51
CA ILE A 278 -40.68 -17.62 0.76
C ILE A 278 -39.88 -16.81 -0.25
N THR A 279 -40.42 -15.65 -0.63
CA THR A 279 -39.71 -14.64 -1.41
C THR A 279 -39.61 -13.39 -0.52
N PRO A 280 -38.53 -13.24 0.29
CA PRO A 280 -38.48 -12.24 1.37
C PRO A 280 -38.80 -10.80 0.94
N HIS A 281 -38.42 -10.43 -0.28
CA HIS A 281 -38.64 -9.11 -0.86
C HIS A 281 -39.66 -9.09 -2.01
N GLY A 282 -40.26 -10.25 -2.32
CA GLY A 282 -41.26 -10.36 -3.38
C GLY A 282 -42.60 -9.80 -2.93
N LYS A 283 -43.26 -9.02 -3.78
CA LYS A 283 -44.63 -8.57 -3.51
C LYS A 283 -45.54 -9.81 -3.45
N GLN A 284 -46.24 -10.01 -2.34
CA GLN A 284 -47.24 -11.06 -2.26
C GLN A 284 -48.41 -10.72 -3.21
N PRO A 285 -48.73 -11.61 -4.17
CA PRO A 285 -49.81 -11.34 -5.11
C PRO A 285 -51.18 -11.54 -4.44
N LYS A 286 -52.12 -10.63 -4.73
CA LYS A 286 -53.49 -10.68 -4.18
C LYS A 286 -54.36 -11.80 -4.77
N ASP A 287 -53.96 -12.35 -5.92
CA ASP A 287 -54.78 -13.30 -6.73
C ASP A 287 -54.18 -14.71 -6.85
N GLY A 288 -53.27 -15.13 -5.95
CA GLY A 288 -52.69 -16.48 -5.97
C GLY A 288 -51.70 -16.78 -7.11
N LYS A 289 -51.23 -15.75 -7.84
CA LYS A 289 -50.12 -15.85 -8.81
C LYS A 289 -48.79 -16.14 -8.09
N LYS A 290 -47.73 -16.53 -8.82
CA LYS A 290 -46.37 -16.60 -8.23
C LYS A 290 -45.88 -15.17 -7.89
N PRO A 291 -45.16 -14.97 -6.76
CA PRO A 291 -44.50 -13.70 -6.46
C PRO A 291 -43.58 -13.25 -7.60
N GLU A 292 -43.40 -11.94 -7.75
CA GLU A 292 -42.44 -11.40 -8.72
C GLU A 292 -41.03 -11.93 -8.43
N PRO A 293 -40.27 -12.42 -9.44
CA PRO A 293 -38.92 -12.92 -9.23
C PRO A 293 -38.03 -11.78 -8.73
N CYS A 294 -37.15 -12.12 -7.80
CA CYS A 294 -36.19 -11.18 -7.24
C CYS A 294 -34.78 -11.52 -7.72
N LYS A 295 -33.81 -10.67 -7.40
CA LYS A 295 -32.39 -10.96 -7.60
C LYS A 295 -31.99 -12.20 -6.77
N PRO A 296 -30.93 -12.93 -7.15
CA PRO A 296 -30.45 -14.09 -6.39
C PRO A 296 -30.22 -13.79 -4.91
N ILE A 297 -30.53 -14.76 -4.04
CA ILE A 297 -30.04 -14.75 -2.65
C ILE A 297 -28.76 -15.58 -2.61
N LEU A 298 -27.63 -14.89 -2.46
CA LEU A 298 -26.29 -15.47 -2.62
C LEU A 298 -25.84 -16.26 -1.39
N LYS A 299 -26.24 -15.84 -0.20
CA LYS A 299 -25.92 -16.54 1.05
C LYS A 299 -27.07 -16.40 2.06
N VAL A 300 -27.32 -17.48 2.79
CA VAL A 300 -28.29 -17.52 3.89
C VAL A 300 -27.67 -18.23 5.10
N GLU A 301 -27.84 -17.66 6.29
CA GLU A 301 -27.58 -18.30 7.57
C GLU A 301 -28.84 -18.36 8.41
N TYR A 302 -29.09 -19.52 9.03
CA TYR A 302 -30.24 -19.79 9.89
C TYR A 302 -29.74 -20.19 11.28
N LYS A 303 -30.01 -19.36 12.29
CA LYS A 303 -29.49 -19.51 13.66
C LYS A 303 -30.65 -19.46 14.65
N THR A 304 -30.70 -20.41 15.58
CA THR A 304 -31.80 -20.53 16.55
C THR A 304 -31.45 -19.93 17.90
N THR A 305 -32.48 -19.53 18.63
CA THR A 305 -32.44 -18.99 19.99
C THR A 305 -33.31 -19.86 20.90
N ARG A 306 -33.00 -19.92 22.20
CA ARG A 306 -33.70 -20.78 23.17
C ARG A 306 -35.08 -20.25 23.54
N ALA A 307 -35.24 -18.94 23.58
CA ALA A 307 -36.43 -18.26 24.09
C ALA A 307 -37.13 -17.36 23.05
N GLY A 308 -36.69 -17.38 21.78
CA GLY A 308 -37.17 -16.48 20.74
C GLY A 308 -37.34 -17.15 19.38
N ASP A 309 -37.66 -16.32 18.39
CA ASP A 309 -37.70 -16.74 17.00
C ASP A 309 -36.26 -16.95 16.47
N PRO A 310 -36.07 -17.78 15.44
CA PRO A 310 -34.78 -17.93 14.78
C PRO A 310 -34.40 -16.65 14.02
N PHE A 311 -33.10 -16.38 13.94
CA PHE A 311 -32.54 -15.40 13.03
C PHE A 311 -32.27 -16.05 11.67
N MET A 312 -32.76 -15.42 10.62
CA MET A 312 -32.41 -15.73 9.24
C MET A 312 -31.75 -14.49 8.63
N VAL A 313 -30.45 -14.60 8.36
CA VAL A 313 -29.64 -13.51 7.81
C VAL A 313 -29.30 -13.86 6.36
N LEU A 314 -29.51 -12.95 5.42
CA LEU A 314 -29.28 -13.19 4.01
C LEU A 314 -28.67 -12.00 3.28
N SER A 315 -27.94 -12.29 2.19
CA SER A 315 -27.43 -11.29 1.24
C SER A 315 -28.07 -11.47 -0.14
N GLY A 316 -28.44 -10.36 -0.78
CA GLY A 316 -29.15 -10.36 -2.05
C GLY A 316 -30.68 -10.46 -1.88
N GLY A 317 -31.38 -11.01 -2.88
CA GLY A 317 -32.83 -11.21 -2.82
C GLY A 317 -33.71 -10.00 -3.11
N LEU A 318 -33.14 -8.81 -3.38
CA LEU A 318 -33.94 -7.60 -3.64
C LEU A 318 -34.72 -7.70 -4.96
N SER A 319 -35.88 -7.05 -5.02
CA SER A 319 -36.67 -6.92 -6.27
C SER A 319 -35.88 -6.18 -7.36
N TYR A 320 -36.09 -6.55 -8.64
CA TYR A 320 -35.47 -5.86 -9.78
C TYR A 320 -35.88 -4.38 -9.89
N ASP A 321 -37.07 -4.01 -9.39
CA ASP A 321 -37.59 -2.63 -9.41
C ASP A 321 -36.82 -1.68 -8.46
N THR A 322 -35.98 -2.21 -7.57
CA THR A 322 -35.17 -1.41 -6.63
C THR A 322 -33.92 -0.79 -7.30
N VAL A 323 -34.04 -0.39 -8.57
CA VAL A 323 -32.97 0.19 -9.39
C VAL A 323 -32.25 1.31 -8.63
N GLY A 324 -30.93 1.17 -8.44
CA GLY A 324 -30.09 2.15 -7.76
C GLY A 324 -29.81 1.92 -6.28
N ARG A 325 -30.38 0.88 -5.63
CA ARG A 325 -30.00 0.55 -4.24
C ARG A 325 -28.62 -0.09 -4.13
N ARG A 326 -27.89 0.32 -3.10
CA ARG A 326 -26.60 -0.26 -2.68
C ARG A 326 -26.80 -1.71 -2.20
N ALA A 327 -25.73 -2.48 -2.09
CA ALA A 327 -25.80 -3.85 -1.59
C ALA A 327 -26.44 -3.89 -0.19
N CYS A 328 -27.17 -4.95 0.14
CA CYS A 328 -27.90 -5.03 1.41
C CYS A 328 -27.74 -6.37 2.11
N LEU A 329 -27.80 -6.32 3.43
CA LEU A 329 -27.96 -7.47 4.30
C LEU A 329 -29.37 -7.45 4.89
N THR A 330 -30.11 -8.53 4.77
CA THR A 330 -31.46 -8.65 5.35
C THR A 330 -31.42 -9.53 6.58
N VAL A 331 -31.99 -9.05 7.68
CA VAL A 331 -32.16 -9.78 8.94
C VAL A 331 -33.64 -10.03 9.17
N MET A 332 -34.06 -11.28 9.11
CA MET A 332 -35.40 -11.74 9.46
C MET A 332 -35.37 -12.36 10.86
N HIS A 333 -36.21 -11.85 11.76
CA HIS A 333 -36.35 -12.36 13.12
C HIS A 333 -37.83 -12.28 13.53
N GLY A 334 -38.45 -13.45 13.65
CA GLY A 334 -39.90 -13.56 13.85
C GLY A 334 -40.69 -12.95 12.70
N LYS A 335 -41.54 -11.97 13.01
CA LYS A 335 -42.31 -11.21 12.00
C LYS A 335 -41.57 -9.96 11.49
N SER A 336 -40.40 -9.66 12.03
CA SER A 336 -39.63 -8.47 11.67
C SER A 336 -38.65 -8.79 10.56
N THR A 337 -38.62 -7.93 9.54
CA THR A 337 -37.63 -7.97 8.46
C THR A 337 -36.96 -6.60 8.40
N ALA A 338 -35.66 -6.56 8.69
CA ALA A 338 -34.84 -5.36 8.55
C ALA A 338 -33.91 -5.51 7.36
N VAL A 339 -33.85 -4.48 6.51
CA VAL A 339 -32.94 -4.42 5.36
C VAL A 339 -31.89 -3.35 5.66
N LEU A 340 -30.64 -3.79 5.82
CA LEU A 340 -29.50 -2.96 6.16
C LEU A 340 -28.73 -2.64 4.88
N GLU A 341 -28.70 -1.37 4.49
CA GLU A 341 -27.99 -0.91 3.30
C GLU A 341 -26.49 -0.74 3.61
N MET A 342 -25.65 -1.26 2.72
CA MET A 342 -24.19 -1.24 2.84
C MET A 342 -23.60 -0.17 1.91
N ASP A 343 -22.50 0.46 2.32
CA ASP A 343 -21.82 1.46 1.47
C ASP A 343 -21.10 0.83 0.26
N TYR A 344 -20.76 -0.45 0.35
CA TYR A 344 -20.03 -1.21 -0.66
C TYR A 344 -20.65 -2.60 -0.88
N PRO A 345 -20.36 -3.27 -2.02
CA PRO A 345 -20.81 -4.64 -2.26
C PRO A 345 -20.35 -5.62 -1.18
N ILE A 346 -21.25 -6.54 -0.79
CA ILE A 346 -20.95 -7.60 0.17
C ILE A 346 -20.13 -8.68 -0.54
N VAL A 347 -18.97 -8.99 0.01
CA VAL A 347 -18.13 -10.12 -0.40
C VAL A 347 -18.56 -11.38 0.33
N ASP A 348 -18.71 -11.30 1.66
CA ASP A 348 -19.15 -12.41 2.51
C ASP A 348 -19.72 -11.89 3.85
N PHE A 349 -20.42 -12.74 4.61
CA PHE A 349 -20.80 -12.47 6.00
C PHE A 349 -20.77 -13.72 6.88
N LEU A 350 -20.63 -13.55 8.20
CA LEU A 350 -20.67 -14.63 9.20
C LEU A 350 -21.48 -14.19 10.43
N THR A 351 -22.34 -15.06 10.95
CA THR A 351 -23.04 -14.81 12.23
C THR A 351 -22.22 -15.34 13.41
N LEU A 352 -21.96 -14.47 14.38
CA LEU A 352 -21.26 -14.81 15.62
C LEU A 352 -22.26 -15.38 16.64
N CYS A 353 -21.96 -16.57 17.16
CA CYS A 353 -22.83 -17.37 18.03
C CYS A 353 -22.13 -17.65 19.36
N GLU A 354 -22.89 -17.83 20.45
CA GLU A 354 -22.33 -18.07 21.80
C GLU A 354 -21.65 -19.45 21.92
N THR A 355 -22.03 -20.40 21.08
CA THR A 355 -21.56 -21.78 21.11
C THR A 355 -20.97 -22.22 19.76
N PRO A 356 -19.85 -22.98 19.76
CA PRO A 356 -19.33 -23.60 18.55
C PRO A 356 -20.13 -24.83 18.11
N TYR A 357 -21.00 -25.37 18.97
CA TYR A 357 -21.72 -26.62 18.73
C TYR A 357 -22.94 -26.39 17.81
N PRO A 358 -22.94 -26.94 16.57
CA PRO A 358 -24.03 -26.69 15.63
C PRO A 358 -25.39 -27.27 16.05
N ASN A 359 -25.38 -28.21 16.99
CA ASN A 359 -26.53 -28.96 17.47
C ASN A 359 -27.17 -28.39 18.74
N ASP A 360 -26.63 -27.31 19.29
CA ASP A 360 -27.26 -26.53 20.36
C ASP A 360 -27.99 -25.32 19.78
N PHE A 361 -28.80 -24.65 20.62
CA PHE A 361 -29.27 -23.31 20.33
C PHE A 361 -28.06 -22.38 20.17
N GLN A 362 -27.92 -21.76 19.01
CA GLN A 362 -26.68 -21.06 18.67
C GLN A 362 -26.56 -19.67 19.32
N GLU A 363 -27.69 -19.03 19.65
CA GLU A 363 -27.74 -17.70 20.29
C GLU A 363 -26.87 -16.66 19.54
N PRO A 364 -27.27 -16.27 18.32
CA PRO A 364 -26.51 -15.31 17.53
C PRO A 364 -26.53 -13.91 18.17
N TYR A 365 -25.36 -13.30 18.36
CA TYR A 365 -25.24 -11.99 19.02
C TYR A 365 -24.69 -10.88 18.12
N ALA A 366 -24.05 -11.22 17.00
CA ALA A 366 -23.54 -10.26 16.03
C ALA A 366 -23.42 -10.84 14.62
N VAL A 367 -23.32 -9.98 13.61
CA VAL A 367 -22.98 -10.37 12.23
C VAL A 367 -21.75 -9.59 11.79
N VAL A 368 -20.73 -10.30 11.29
CA VAL A 368 -19.56 -9.71 10.63
C VAL A 368 -19.82 -9.71 9.12
N VAL A 369 -19.71 -8.54 8.49
CA VAL A 369 -19.95 -8.33 7.06
C VAL A 369 -18.68 -7.79 6.42
N LEU A 370 -18.12 -8.55 5.49
CA LEU A 370 -16.96 -8.15 4.71
C LEU A 370 -17.46 -7.57 3.40
N LEU A 371 -17.15 -6.29 3.21
CA LEU A 371 -17.46 -5.57 2.00
C LEU A 371 -16.19 -5.46 1.14
N GLU A 372 -16.32 -5.02 -0.11
CA GLU A 372 -15.16 -4.84 -0.99
C GLU A 372 -14.09 -3.86 -0.44
N LYS A 373 -14.51 -2.92 0.40
CA LYS A 373 -13.68 -1.83 0.94
C LYS A 373 -13.91 -1.54 2.42
N ASP A 374 -14.63 -2.38 3.16
CA ASP A 374 -14.87 -2.15 4.59
C ASP A 374 -15.22 -3.46 5.33
N LEU A 375 -15.08 -3.45 6.66
CA LEU A 375 -15.52 -4.52 7.55
C LEU A 375 -16.50 -3.96 8.58
N VAL A 376 -17.75 -4.39 8.48
CA VAL A 376 -18.82 -3.92 9.37
C VAL A 376 -19.20 -5.04 10.32
N VAL A 377 -19.33 -4.74 11.61
CA VAL A 377 -19.84 -5.70 12.60
C VAL A 377 -21.12 -5.12 13.21
N ILE A 378 -22.20 -5.89 13.18
CA ILE A 378 -23.56 -5.47 13.50
C ILE A 378 -24.01 -6.18 14.78
N ASP A 379 -24.53 -5.44 15.76
CA ASP A 379 -25.06 -5.98 17.03
C ASP A 379 -26.48 -6.51 16.83
N LEU A 380 -26.67 -7.84 16.95
CA LEU A 380 -27.99 -8.45 16.85
C LEU A 380 -28.78 -8.36 18.16
N GLY A 381 -28.12 -8.07 19.28
CA GLY A 381 -28.77 -8.00 20.59
C GLY A 381 -29.36 -6.63 20.93
N GLN A 382 -29.24 -5.63 20.05
CA GLN A 382 -29.84 -4.30 20.23
C GLN A 382 -30.82 -3.98 19.11
N ILE A 383 -31.96 -3.40 19.48
CA ILE A 383 -32.98 -2.95 18.52
C ILE A 383 -32.36 -1.90 17.59
N GLY A 384 -32.63 -2.03 16.29
CA GLY A 384 -32.08 -1.13 15.27
C GLY A 384 -30.72 -1.56 14.72
N TYR A 385 -30.14 -2.65 15.23
CA TYR A 385 -28.92 -3.27 14.70
C TYR A 385 -27.74 -2.28 14.58
N PRO A 386 -27.34 -1.58 15.67
CA PRO A 386 -26.21 -0.66 15.62
C PRO A 386 -24.91 -1.40 15.30
N ILE A 387 -23.96 -0.71 14.67
CA ILE A 387 -22.66 -1.26 14.34
C ILE A 387 -21.69 -1.14 15.53
N PHE A 388 -20.77 -2.08 15.70
CA PHE A 388 -19.67 -1.96 16.65
C PHE A 388 -18.59 -1.00 16.11
N GLU A 389 -17.95 -0.24 16.99
CA GLU A 389 -16.79 0.57 16.62
C GLU A 389 -15.58 -0.36 16.44
N SER A 390 -15.01 -0.36 15.23
CA SER A 390 -13.80 -1.14 14.95
C SER A 390 -12.60 -0.52 15.66
N PRO A 391 -11.81 -1.29 16.42
CA PRO A 391 -10.58 -0.80 17.00
C PRO A 391 -9.45 -0.63 15.97
N TYR A 392 -9.63 -1.16 14.75
CA TYR A 392 -8.60 -1.16 13.72
C TYR A 392 -8.74 0.04 12.78
N PRO A 393 -7.63 0.52 12.17
CA PRO A 393 -7.62 1.64 11.24
C PRO A 393 -8.12 1.22 9.83
N LEU A 394 -9.25 0.53 9.73
CA LEU A 394 -9.76 0.02 8.45
C LEU A 394 -10.27 1.12 7.51
N SER A 395 -10.33 2.37 7.97
CA SER A 395 -10.84 3.53 7.22
C SER A 395 -9.75 4.49 6.72
N ILE A 396 -8.49 4.04 6.63
CA ILE A 396 -7.39 4.83 6.04
C ILE A 396 -7.78 5.30 4.62
N HIS A 397 -8.47 4.48 3.84
CA HIS A 397 -8.86 4.77 2.46
C HIS A 397 -10.27 5.35 2.29
N GLU A 398 -10.90 5.86 3.36
CA GLU A 398 -12.18 6.59 3.28
C GLU A 398 -12.14 7.65 2.16
N SER A 399 -10.97 8.26 1.94
CA SER A 399 -10.59 8.99 0.73
C SER A 399 -9.17 8.57 0.30
N PRO A 400 -8.84 8.52 -1.01
CA PRO A 400 -7.51 8.16 -1.49
C PRO A 400 -6.41 8.99 -0.82
N VAL A 401 -5.38 8.30 -0.31
CA VAL A 401 -4.19 8.96 0.26
C VAL A 401 -3.34 9.54 -0.87
N THR A 402 -3.05 10.83 -0.81
CA THR A 402 -2.29 11.57 -1.82
C THR A 402 -0.84 11.81 -1.42
N CYS A 403 -0.59 12.00 -0.12
CA CYS A 403 0.75 12.13 0.47
C CYS A 403 0.79 11.55 1.89
N CYS A 404 1.98 11.21 2.36
CA CYS A 404 2.21 10.70 3.71
C CYS A 404 3.50 11.30 4.28
N GLU A 405 3.54 11.51 5.59
CA GLU A 405 4.74 11.87 6.34
C GLU A 405 4.84 11.00 7.60
N TYR A 406 6.06 10.66 8.01
CA TYR A 406 6.32 9.73 9.11
C TYR A 406 7.41 10.26 10.04
N PHE A 407 7.05 10.44 11.31
CA PHE A 407 7.92 11.02 12.34
C PHE A 407 8.09 10.03 13.49
N ALA A 408 9.27 9.44 13.59
CA ALA A 408 9.74 8.68 14.76
C ALA A 408 10.50 9.61 15.72
N ASP A 409 10.52 9.25 17.00
CA ASP A 409 11.13 10.03 18.09
C ASP A 409 10.50 11.42 18.28
N CYS A 410 9.17 11.47 18.28
CA CYS A 410 8.42 12.71 18.47
C CYS A 410 8.42 13.17 19.94
N PRO A 411 8.27 14.48 20.23
CA PRO A 411 8.04 14.97 21.59
C PRO A 411 6.87 14.26 22.31
N SER A 412 7.09 13.83 23.56
CA SER A 412 6.16 13.04 24.37
C SER A 412 4.77 13.64 24.56
N GLU A 413 4.67 14.97 24.47
CA GLU A 413 3.42 15.72 24.68
C GLU A 413 2.48 15.74 23.46
N LEU A 414 2.94 15.26 22.28
CA LEU A 414 2.16 15.38 21.04
C LEU A 414 0.97 14.42 20.99
N ILE A 415 1.18 13.15 21.31
CA ILE A 415 0.11 12.15 21.30
C ILE A 415 -1.00 12.53 22.29
N PRO A 416 -0.71 12.84 23.59
CA PRO A 416 -1.73 13.30 24.52
C PRO A 416 -2.47 14.56 24.03
N ALA A 417 -1.74 15.51 23.44
CA ALA A 417 -2.34 16.75 22.94
C ALA A 417 -3.31 16.50 21.77
N LEU A 418 -2.91 15.73 20.76
CA LEU A 418 -3.76 15.41 19.61
C LEU A 418 -4.96 14.54 20.02
N TYR A 419 -4.74 13.55 20.88
CA TYR A 419 -5.82 12.72 21.42
C TYR A 419 -6.87 13.54 22.17
N SER A 420 -6.45 14.53 22.98
CA SER A 420 -7.36 15.37 23.78
C SER A 420 -8.35 16.18 22.92
N VAL A 421 -7.91 16.63 21.73
CA VAL A 421 -8.74 17.41 20.81
C VAL A 421 -9.50 16.52 19.82
N GLY A 422 -8.94 15.38 19.41
CA GLY A 422 -9.56 14.46 18.46
C GLY A 422 -10.60 13.52 19.07
N SER A 423 -10.49 13.19 20.37
CA SER A 423 -11.50 12.38 21.08
C SER A 423 -12.90 13.01 21.06
N ARG A 424 -12.99 14.34 20.93
CA ARG A 424 -14.25 15.09 20.78
C ARG A 424 -14.92 14.89 19.41
N GLN A 425 -14.23 14.28 18.44
CA GLN A 425 -14.70 14.05 17.07
C GLN A 425 -15.28 12.64 16.85
N LYS A 426 -15.37 11.79 17.88
CA LYS A 426 -15.89 10.41 17.76
C LYS A 426 -17.35 10.40 17.32
N ARG A 427 -17.72 9.46 16.42
CA ARG A 427 -19.08 9.36 15.87
C ARG A 427 -20.04 8.80 16.93
N GLN A 428 -21.25 9.34 16.98
CA GLN A 428 -22.36 8.79 17.77
C GLN A 428 -23.08 7.69 16.97
N GLY A 429 -23.70 6.72 17.65
CA GLY A 429 -24.53 5.68 17.00
C GLY A 429 -23.93 4.27 16.93
N TYR A 430 -22.76 4.04 17.53
CA TYR A 430 -22.19 2.69 17.68
C TYR A 430 -22.88 1.91 18.82
N SER A 431 -22.78 0.58 18.76
CA SER A 431 -23.16 -0.29 19.88
C SER A 431 -22.35 0.06 21.12
N LYS A 432 -23.00 -0.02 22.28
CA LYS A 432 -22.38 0.17 23.60
C LYS A 432 -21.64 -1.08 24.11
N LYS A 433 -21.73 -2.20 23.39
CA LYS A 433 -21.05 -3.45 23.76
C LYS A 433 -19.60 -3.43 23.29
N GLU A 434 -18.78 -4.27 23.92
CA GLU A 434 -17.39 -4.46 23.52
C GLU A 434 -17.26 -5.13 22.15
N TRP A 435 -16.18 -4.82 21.45
CA TRP A 435 -15.86 -5.41 20.16
C TRP A 435 -15.77 -6.95 20.26
N PRO A 436 -16.53 -7.71 19.47
CA PRO A 436 -16.72 -9.14 19.71
C PRO A 436 -15.52 -10.01 19.30
N ILE A 437 -14.73 -9.58 18.31
CA ILE A 437 -13.53 -10.27 17.86
C ILE A 437 -12.40 -9.89 18.84
N SER A 438 -12.26 -10.67 19.92
CA SER A 438 -11.50 -10.28 21.12
C SER A 438 -10.36 -11.26 21.48
N GLY A 439 -9.99 -12.12 20.54
CA GLY A 439 -8.96 -13.15 20.70
C GLY A 439 -7.52 -12.63 20.74
N GLY A 440 -6.62 -13.52 21.16
CA GLY A 440 -5.17 -13.31 21.16
C GLY A 440 -4.64 -12.36 22.24
N ASN A 441 -3.32 -12.18 22.26
CA ASN A 441 -2.60 -11.32 23.20
C ASN A 441 -1.71 -10.32 22.47
N TRP A 442 -1.59 -9.13 23.04
CA TRP A 442 -0.67 -8.09 22.56
C TRP A 442 0.78 -8.51 22.76
N GLY A 443 1.67 -8.05 21.88
CA GLY A 443 3.10 -8.15 22.10
C GLY A 443 3.53 -7.30 23.29
N GLN A 444 4.52 -7.76 24.05
CA GLN A 444 5.02 -7.07 25.24
C GLN A 444 6.07 -5.99 24.92
N GLY A 445 6.59 -5.96 23.68
CA GLY A 445 7.54 -4.94 23.23
C GLY A 445 6.84 -3.65 22.82
N THR A 446 6.95 -2.60 23.63
CA THR A 446 6.60 -1.23 23.24
C THR A 446 7.86 -0.48 22.84
N GLN A 447 7.79 0.31 21.76
CA GLN A 447 8.83 1.31 21.55
C GLN A 447 8.76 2.36 22.66
N THR A 448 9.92 2.86 23.07
CA THR A 448 10.05 3.80 24.19
C THR A 448 9.73 5.24 23.80
N TYR A 449 9.58 5.51 22.51
CA TYR A 449 9.39 6.85 21.95
C TYR A 449 8.08 6.96 21.14
N PRO A 450 7.45 8.15 21.12
CA PRO A 450 6.27 8.41 20.30
C PRO A 450 6.57 8.39 18.80
N GLU A 451 5.65 7.81 18.02
CA GLU A 451 5.68 7.89 16.56
C GLU A 451 4.35 8.40 16.00
N ILE A 452 4.43 9.30 15.02
CA ILE A 452 3.26 9.89 14.37
C ILE A 452 3.35 9.69 12.86
N ILE A 453 2.25 9.18 12.28
CA ILE A 453 2.03 9.17 10.84
C ILE A 453 1.01 10.25 10.50
N ILE A 454 1.22 10.97 9.40
CA ILE A 454 0.26 11.93 8.86
C ILE A 454 -0.09 11.50 7.44
N THR A 455 -1.39 11.44 7.12
CA THR A 455 -1.87 11.16 5.76
C THR A 455 -2.70 12.33 5.24
N GLY A 456 -2.34 12.84 4.05
CA GLY A 456 -3.17 13.76 3.27
C GLY A 456 -4.04 12.98 2.28
N HIS A 457 -5.25 13.48 2.03
CA HIS A 457 -6.25 12.78 1.23
C HIS A 457 -6.79 13.62 0.07
N ALA A 458 -7.36 12.96 -0.93
CA ALA A 458 -7.96 13.59 -2.09
C ALA A 458 -9.19 14.46 -1.74
N ASP A 459 -9.89 14.20 -0.63
CA ASP A 459 -11.05 14.99 -0.19
C ASP A 459 -10.67 16.24 0.63
N GLY A 460 -9.37 16.58 0.67
CA GLY A 460 -8.84 17.65 1.50
C GLY A 460 -8.81 17.36 3.00
N SER A 461 -8.99 16.11 3.41
CA SER A 461 -8.77 15.72 4.80
C SER A 461 -7.30 15.39 5.09
N ILE A 462 -6.90 15.64 6.34
CA ILE A 462 -5.60 15.23 6.89
C ILE A 462 -5.86 14.45 8.16
N LYS A 463 -5.25 13.27 8.29
CA LYS A 463 -5.40 12.41 9.48
C LYS A 463 -4.05 12.22 10.16
N PHE A 464 -4.05 12.38 11.48
CA PHE A 464 -2.91 12.11 12.36
C PHE A 464 -3.13 10.77 13.04
N TRP A 465 -2.09 9.94 13.05
CA TRP A 465 -2.14 8.58 13.56
C TRP A 465 -1.03 8.35 14.59
N ASP A 466 -1.37 7.69 15.70
CA ASP A 466 -0.39 7.13 16.64
C ASP A 466 0.15 5.82 16.04
N ALA A 467 1.46 5.78 15.81
CA ALA A 467 2.18 4.64 15.26
C ALA A 467 3.22 4.07 16.25
N SER A 468 3.20 4.52 17.51
CA SER A 468 4.21 4.18 18.54
C SER A 468 4.21 2.69 18.89
N ALA A 469 3.08 2.01 18.69
CA ALA A 469 2.94 0.57 18.81
C ALA A 469 2.77 -0.09 17.43
N LEU A 470 2.72 -1.43 17.41
CA LEU A 470 2.27 -2.17 16.23
C LEU A 470 0.76 -2.02 15.96
N MET A 471 0.04 -1.23 16.75
CA MET A 471 -1.32 -0.82 16.45
C MET A 471 -1.30 0.63 15.98
N LEU A 472 -2.00 0.90 14.88
CA LEU A 472 -2.18 2.26 14.37
C LEU A 472 -3.54 2.81 14.81
N GLN A 473 -3.55 3.96 15.49
CA GLN A 473 -4.78 4.60 16.01
C GLN A 473 -4.95 6.01 15.46
N VAL A 474 -6.19 6.40 15.12
CA VAL A 474 -6.49 7.78 14.73
C VAL A 474 -6.42 8.68 15.95
N LEU A 475 -5.60 9.73 15.88
CA LEU A 475 -5.51 10.76 16.93
C LEU A 475 -6.38 11.97 16.62
N TYR A 476 -6.36 12.47 15.38
CA TYR A 476 -7.04 13.72 15.01
C TYR A 476 -7.31 13.77 13.49
N LYS A 477 -8.48 14.30 13.09
CA LYS A 477 -8.84 14.56 11.68
C LYS A 477 -9.05 16.07 11.45
N LEU A 478 -8.34 16.60 10.46
CA LEU A 478 -8.50 17.96 9.93
C LEU A 478 -9.20 17.91 8.57
N LYS A 479 -9.99 18.94 8.25
CA LYS A 479 -10.65 19.10 6.93
C LYS A 479 -10.40 20.51 6.41
N THR A 480 -9.65 20.65 5.31
CA THR A 480 -9.32 21.96 4.70
C THR A 480 -10.51 22.60 4.01
N ALA A 481 -11.46 21.82 3.50
CA ALA A 481 -12.66 22.32 2.83
C ALA A 481 -13.49 23.30 3.70
N LYS A 482 -13.35 23.28 5.03
CA LYS A 482 -14.03 24.24 5.93
C LYS A 482 -13.54 25.68 5.77
N VAL A 483 -12.34 25.88 5.21
CA VAL A 483 -11.72 27.19 5.02
C VAL A 483 -12.31 27.92 3.81
N PHE A 484 -12.91 27.18 2.89
CA PHE A 484 -13.45 27.70 1.65
C PHE A 484 -14.97 27.84 1.69
N GLU A 485 -15.51 28.57 0.73
CA GLU A 485 -16.94 28.64 0.46
C GLU A 485 -17.44 27.33 -0.13
N ARG A 486 -18.63 26.90 0.30
CA ARG A 486 -19.23 25.66 -0.20
C ARG A 486 -19.82 25.96 -1.57
N ALA A 487 -19.31 25.33 -2.63
CA ALA A 487 -19.90 25.45 -3.96
C ALA A 487 -21.41 25.10 -3.89
N ARG A 488 -22.27 26.05 -4.26
CA ARG A 488 -23.71 25.80 -4.41
C ARG A 488 -23.88 25.00 -5.71
N GLY A 489 -23.83 23.68 -5.62
CA GLY A 489 -23.95 22.82 -6.80
C GLY A 489 -25.28 23.07 -7.53
N LYS A 490 -25.20 23.45 -8.81
CA LYS A 490 -26.20 23.02 -9.79
C LYS A 490 -26.00 21.52 -9.99
N GLU A 491 -27.08 20.75 -9.91
CA GLU A 491 -27.08 19.33 -10.24
C GLU A 491 -26.78 19.14 -11.73
N GLU A 492 -25.50 19.05 -12.11
CA GLU A 492 -25.11 18.50 -13.40
C GLU A 492 -24.63 17.06 -13.20
N LYS A 493 -25.18 16.15 -14.01
CA LYS A 493 -24.83 14.73 -14.01
C LYS A 493 -23.33 14.58 -14.25
N PRO A 494 -22.62 13.73 -13.48
CA PRO A 494 -21.22 13.44 -13.74
C PRO A 494 -21.09 12.77 -15.13
N SER A 495 -20.31 13.38 -16.02
CA SER A 495 -19.82 12.75 -17.23
C SER A 495 -18.77 11.71 -16.84
N THR A 496 -18.81 10.53 -17.46
CA THR A 496 -18.08 9.33 -16.99
C THR A 496 -16.62 9.23 -17.43
N ASP A 497 -16.04 10.25 -18.08
CA ASP A 497 -14.75 10.07 -18.78
C ASP A 497 -13.61 11.05 -18.40
N ILE A 498 -13.77 11.86 -17.34
CA ILE A 498 -12.67 12.68 -16.78
C ILE A 498 -12.65 12.52 -15.26
N VAL A 499 -11.52 12.07 -14.69
CA VAL A 499 -11.29 12.14 -13.25
C VAL A 499 -11.05 13.61 -12.92
N ASP A 500 -12.10 14.38 -12.66
CA ASP A 500 -11.96 15.68 -12.02
C ASP A 500 -11.38 15.43 -10.63
N GLU A 501 -10.09 15.73 -10.43
CA GLU A 501 -9.50 15.71 -9.09
C GLU A 501 -10.25 16.72 -8.22
N ASP A 502 -10.64 16.29 -7.02
CA ASP A 502 -11.31 17.14 -6.05
C ASP A 502 -10.41 18.36 -5.77
N PRO A 503 -10.90 19.61 -5.93
CA PRO A 503 -10.08 20.81 -5.80
C PRO A 503 -9.48 20.98 -4.40
N PHE A 504 -10.02 20.27 -3.39
CA PHE A 504 -9.48 20.28 -2.04
C PHE A 504 -8.34 19.28 -1.82
N ALA A 505 -7.99 18.44 -2.79
CA ALA A 505 -6.99 17.40 -2.65
C ALA A 505 -5.66 17.93 -2.10
N ILE A 506 -5.14 17.24 -1.08
CA ILE A 506 -3.87 17.61 -0.45
C ILE A 506 -2.74 17.18 -1.37
N GLN A 507 -1.87 18.10 -1.77
CA GLN A 507 -0.73 17.80 -2.64
C GLN A 507 0.51 17.48 -1.82
N THR A 508 0.85 18.34 -0.87
CA THR A 508 2.00 18.18 0.02
C THR A 508 1.74 18.89 1.35
N LEU A 509 2.44 18.47 2.39
CA LEU A 509 2.35 19.08 3.72
C LEU A 509 3.73 19.19 4.34
N PHE A 510 3.92 20.19 5.20
CA PHE A 510 5.09 20.34 6.05
C PHE A 510 4.60 20.48 7.48
N TRP A 511 5.17 19.71 8.40
CA TRP A 511 4.79 19.74 9.80
C TRP A 511 6.04 19.83 10.69
N CYS A 512 6.01 20.75 11.65
CA CYS A 512 7.06 20.89 12.66
C CYS A 512 6.53 20.36 14.00
N PRO A 513 7.02 19.20 14.48
CA PRO A 513 6.58 18.61 15.75
C PRO A 513 6.79 19.53 16.97
N GLU A 514 7.90 20.28 16.99
CA GLU A 514 8.31 21.12 18.12
C GLU A 514 7.40 22.35 18.28
N SER A 515 7.11 23.04 17.17
CA SER A 515 6.26 24.24 17.16
C SER A 515 4.78 23.93 16.97
N ARG A 516 4.45 22.71 16.52
CA ARG A 516 3.10 22.28 16.12
C ARG A 516 2.48 23.19 15.06
N MET A 517 3.31 23.74 14.19
CA MET A 517 2.88 24.42 12.98
C MET A 517 2.69 23.40 11.87
N LEU A 518 1.56 23.49 11.16
CA LEU A 518 1.24 22.65 10.01
C LEU A 518 1.00 23.55 8.80
N CYS A 519 1.72 23.30 7.72
CA CYS A 519 1.56 23.98 6.46
C CYS A 519 1.10 22.99 5.39
N VAL A 520 0.07 23.35 4.63
CA VAL A 520 -0.62 22.44 3.71
C VAL A 520 -0.73 23.11 2.34
N ALA A 521 -0.26 22.44 1.29
CA ALA A 521 -0.49 22.85 -0.08
C ALA A 521 -1.52 21.93 -0.76
N GLY A 522 -2.52 22.53 -1.40
CA GLY A 522 -3.55 21.82 -2.16
C GLY A 522 -3.36 21.90 -3.68
N VAL A 523 -4.01 21.00 -4.42
CA VAL A 523 -3.90 20.92 -5.89
C VAL A 523 -4.37 22.19 -6.61
N SER A 524 -5.30 22.95 -6.01
CA SER A 524 -5.73 24.28 -6.50
C SER A 524 -4.76 25.41 -6.14
N ALA A 525 -3.46 25.12 -5.99
CA ALA A 525 -2.38 26.10 -5.82
C ALA A 525 -2.56 27.09 -4.64
N HIS A 526 -3.08 26.59 -3.52
CA HIS A 526 -3.21 27.35 -2.27
C HIS A 526 -2.32 26.74 -1.18
N VAL A 527 -1.88 27.58 -0.24
CA VAL A 527 -1.18 27.19 0.98
C VAL A 527 -2.01 27.60 2.18
N ILE A 528 -2.22 26.70 3.13
CA ILE A 528 -2.88 27.00 4.41
C ILE A 528 -1.88 26.79 5.53
N ILE A 529 -1.70 27.83 6.35
CA ILE A 529 -0.90 27.78 7.58
C ILE A 529 -1.83 27.56 8.76
N TYR A 530 -1.57 26.50 9.52
CA TYR A 530 -2.30 26.14 10.73
C TYR A 530 -1.41 26.21 11.96
N ARG A 531 -2.02 26.63 13.06
CA ARG A 531 -1.44 26.61 14.40
C ARG A 531 -2.27 25.72 15.32
N PHE A 532 -1.60 24.90 16.12
CA PHE A 532 -2.27 24.05 17.11
C PHE A 532 -2.74 24.84 18.33
N SER A 533 -4.01 24.68 18.72
CA SER A 533 -4.64 25.26 19.90
C SER A 533 -5.52 24.24 20.63
N LYS A 534 -5.55 24.28 21.97
CA LYS A 534 -6.42 23.41 22.79
C LYS A 534 -7.84 23.98 22.98
N GLN A 535 -8.06 25.23 22.59
CA GLN A 535 -9.33 25.94 22.79
C GLN A 535 -10.07 26.12 21.47
N GLU A 536 -11.40 26.21 21.54
CA GLU A 536 -12.23 26.56 20.39
C GLU A 536 -12.16 28.07 20.16
N VAL A 537 -12.13 28.51 18.90
CA VAL A 537 -12.13 29.94 18.54
C VAL A 537 -13.08 30.19 17.38
N THR A 538 -13.70 31.37 17.36
CA THR A 538 -14.41 31.87 16.18
C THR A 538 -13.56 32.95 15.53
N THR A 539 -13.18 32.72 14.28
CA THR A 539 -12.43 33.69 13.48
C THR A 539 -13.40 34.45 12.60
N GLU A 540 -13.57 35.76 12.84
CA GLU A 540 -14.52 36.59 12.08
C GLU A 540 -14.22 36.60 10.57
N VAL A 541 -12.94 36.75 10.20
CA VAL A 541 -12.49 36.76 8.80
C VAL A 541 -11.23 35.93 8.68
N VAL A 542 -11.29 34.88 7.85
CA VAL A 542 -10.11 34.09 7.47
C VAL A 542 -9.19 34.99 6.64
N GLN A 543 -7.93 35.07 7.06
CA GLN A 543 -6.96 35.95 6.43
C GLN A 543 -6.49 35.34 5.12
N LEU A 544 -6.56 36.12 4.04
CA LEU A 544 -6.17 35.73 2.69
C LEU A 544 -5.04 36.66 2.21
N LEU A 545 -3.95 36.07 1.74
CA LEU A 545 -2.88 36.74 1.03
C LEU A 545 -2.82 36.20 -0.41
N GLU A 546 -3.13 37.05 -1.39
CA GLU A 546 -2.98 36.71 -2.80
C GLU A 546 -1.54 36.94 -3.26
N VAL A 547 -0.95 35.95 -3.94
CA VAL A 547 0.44 36.02 -4.42
C VAL A 547 0.48 35.82 -5.93
N ARG A 548 1.15 36.75 -6.62
CA ARG A 548 1.37 36.73 -8.08
C ARG A 548 2.80 36.29 -8.39
N MET A 549 3.02 35.00 -8.62
CA MET A 549 4.33 34.50 -9.05
C MET A 549 4.53 34.78 -10.54
N GLN A 550 5.31 35.83 -10.85
CA GLN A 550 5.51 36.30 -12.22
C GLN A 550 6.37 35.31 -13.04
N CYS A 551 6.09 35.27 -14.35
CA CYS A 551 6.89 34.56 -15.35
C CYS A 551 7.33 35.61 -16.38
N GLU A 552 8.57 36.10 -16.29
CA GLU A 552 9.11 36.96 -17.34
C GLU A 552 9.50 36.10 -18.56
N PHE A 553 8.78 36.27 -19.67
CA PHE A 553 9.30 35.92 -20.98
C PHE A 553 9.99 37.16 -21.53
N SER A 554 11.31 37.12 -21.68
CA SER A 554 12.00 38.09 -22.52
C SER A 554 11.64 37.77 -23.98
N GLU A 555 10.59 38.42 -24.53
CA GLU A 555 10.50 38.59 -25.97
C GLU A 555 11.69 39.43 -26.39
N GLY A 556 12.63 38.80 -27.12
CA GLY A 556 13.74 39.48 -27.73
C GLY A 556 13.25 40.33 -28.89
N ASP A 557 12.68 41.50 -28.61
CA ASP A 557 12.55 42.56 -29.59
C ASP A 557 13.93 43.21 -29.78
N SER A 558 14.55 42.84 -30.90
CA SER A 558 15.77 43.45 -31.41
C SER A 558 15.55 44.93 -31.71
N PRO A 559 16.35 45.87 -31.15
CA PRO A 559 16.35 47.24 -31.64
C PRO A 559 17.17 47.31 -32.94
N ASP A 560 16.54 47.86 -33.97
CA ASP A 560 17.10 48.13 -35.29
C ASP A 560 18.27 49.14 -35.18
N PRO A 561 19.43 48.93 -35.83
CA PRO A 561 20.52 49.89 -35.81
C PRO A 561 20.45 50.80 -37.04
N GLY A 562 20.23 52.10 -36.84
CA GLY A 562 20.59 53.09 -37.87
C GLY A 562 19.80 54.40 -37.79
N GLY A 563 20.51 55.48 -37.45
CA GLY A 563 20.03 56.85 -37.65
C GLY A 563 20.67 57.85 -36.72
N GLU A 564 21.73 58.51 -37.21
CA GLU A 564 22.40 59.64 -36.56
C GLU A 564 21.43 60.80 -36.26
N GLN A 565 21.51 61.38 -35.05
CA GLN A 565 21.60 62.84 -34.81
C GLN A 565 21.56 63.19 -33.30
N THR A 566 22.56 63.94 -32.85
CA THR A 566 22.56 64.80 -31.65
C THR A 566 22.50 66.27 -32.11
N PRO A 567 22.29 67.28 -31.23
CA PRO A 567 21.55 67.33 -29.95
C PRO A 567 20.62 68.56 -29.83
N THR A 568 19.60 68.56 -28.95
CA THR A 568 19.08 69.83 -28.37
C THR A 568 18.39 69.62 -27.02
N LEU A 569 18.88 70.40 -26.04
CA LEU A 569 18.25 70.73 -24.74
C LEU A 569 17.01 71.63 -24.96
N PRO A 570 16.01 71.63 -24.05
CA PRO A 570 16.08 72.55 -22.89
C PRO A 570 15.42 72.07 -21.57
N THR A 571 16.02 72.46 -20.45
CA THR A 571 15.38 72.70 -19.13
C THR A 571 14.89 74.17 -19.06
N PRO A 572 14.23 74.70 -18.00
CA PRO A 572 13.44 74.10 -16.89
C PRO A 572 12.10 74.85 -16.60
N ALA A 573 11.14 74.23 -15.89
CA ALA A 573 10.23 74.96 -14.98
C ALA A 573 9.57 74.02 -13.96
N ALA A 574 9.84 74.26 -12.68
CA ALA A 574 9.01 73.88 -11.52
C ALA A 574 8.29 75.17 -11.03
N PRO A 575 7.51 75.21 -9.92
CA PRO A 575 6.97 74.13 -9.07
C PRO A 575 5.46 74.31 -8.72
N SER A 576 4.79 73.26 -8.24
CA SER A 576 3.81 73.40 -7.13
C SER A 576 3.39 72.03 -6.57
N SER A 577 3.70 71.84 -5.30
CA SER A 577 3.02 70.98 -4.33
C SER A 577 2.40 71.91 -3.26
N PRO A 578 1.64 71.44 -2.25
CA PRO A 578 0.97 70.14 -2.04
C PRO A 578 -0.52 70.31 -1.62
N GLN A 579 -1.36 69.27 -1.72
CA GLN A 579 -2.40 69.04 -0.70
C GLN A 579 -3.00 67.63 -0.73
N GLU A 580 -3.17 67.11 0.48
CA GLU A 580 -3.76 65.84 0.90
C GLU A 580 -5.23 65.70 0.46
N ALA A 581 -5.63 64.49 0.05
CA ALA A 581 -6.99 63.97 0.25
C ALA A 581 -7.00 62.44 0.16
N GLU A 582 -7.72 61.84 1.10
CA GLU A 582 -7.95 60.41 1.40
C GLU A 582 -8.52 59.54 0.25
N PRO A 583 -8.51 58.19 0.41
CA PRO A 583 -8.83 57.24 -0.66
C PRO A 583 -10.34 57.07 -0.87
N LEU A 584 -10.78 57.11 -2.13
CA LEU A 584 -12.17 56.76 -2.49
C LEU A 584 -12.28 55.26 -2.78
N ASN A 585 -12.99 54.58 -1.90
CA ASN A 585 -13.54 53.25 -2.08
C ASN A 585 -14.67 53.22 -3.13
N GLN A 586 -14.82 52.05 -3.77
CA GLN A 586 -15.96 51.56 -4.56
C GLN A 586 -16.21 52.15 -5.95
N LEU A 587 -15.99 51.31 -6.98
CA LEU A 587 -16.93 51.12 -8.09
C LEU A 587 -16.82 49.67 -8.60
N THR A 588 -17.84 48.89 -8.29
CA THR A 588 -18.15 47.57 -8.88
C THR A 588 -18.82 47.71 -10.25
N ALA A 589 -18.66 46.66 -11.05
CA ALA A 589 -19.41 46.26 -12.24
C ALA A 589 -19.00 46.87 -13.59
N GLY A 590 -18.42 46.01 -14.43
CA GLY A 590 -18.13 46.24 -15.84
C GLY A 590 -17.53 44.98 -16.48
N VAL A 591 -18.30 43.90 -16.51
CA VAL A 591 -17.99 42.68 -17.29
C VAL A 591 -18.17 43.02 -18.77
N ASN A 592 -17.16 42.76 -19.59
CA ASN A 592 -17.34 42.41 -21.01
C ASN A 592 -16.18 41.56 -21.55
N SER A 593 -16.53 40.30 -21.83
CA SER A 593 -16.07 39.42 -22.93
C SER A 593 -14.57 39.11 -23.10
N SER A 594 -14.12 38.07 -22.38
CA SER A 594 -13.23 37.00 -22.92
C SER A 594 -13.39 35.73 -22.06
N GLU A 595 -14.57 35.12 -22.11
CA GLU A 595 -15.06 34.06 -21.20
C GLU A 595 -14.86 32.61 -21.71
N GLY A 596 -13.89 32.35 -22.59
CA GLY A 596 -13.73 31.00 -23.19
C GLY A 596 -12.79 30.04 -22.46
N ALA A 597 -11.83 30.54 -21.67
CA ALA A 597 -10.70 29.74 -21.16
C ALA A 597 -10.50 29.77 -19.63
N ARG A 598 -11.26 30.60 -18.91
CA ARG A 598 -11.11 30.79 -17.46
C ARG A 598 -11.88 29.77 -16.60
N ASP A 599 -12.78 29.00 -17.21
CA ASP A 599 -13.73 28.15 -16.47
C ASP A 599 -13.19 26.78 -16.03
N ASN A 600 -12.00 26.37 -16.48
CA ASN A 600 -11.53 24.99 -16.29
C ASN A 600 -10.61 24.75 -15.07
N ILE A 601 -10.27 25.77 -14.27
CA ILE A 601 -9.45 25.58 -13.06
C ILE A 601 -10.18 26.21 -11.86
N PRO A 602 -10.71 25.40 -10.92
CA PRO A 602 -11.43 25.91 -9.77
C PRO A 602 -10.48 26.68 -8.85
N CYS A 603 -10.50 28.01 -8.93
CA CYS A 603 -9.91 28.85 -7.90
C CYS A 603 -10.85 28.78 -6.69
N LEU A 604 -10.43 28.07 -5.63
CA LEU A 604 -11.25 27.92 -4.43
C LEU A 604 -11.45 29.28 -3.75
N GLN A 605 -12.70 29.68 -3.54
CA GLN A 605 -13.00 30.94 -2.88
C GLN A 605 -12.85 30.79 -1.36
N VAL A 606 -11.97 31.57 -0.74
CA VAL A 606 -11.80 31.58 0.72
C VAL A 606 -13.04 32.16 1.39
N ARG A 607 -13.41 31.55 2.52
CA ARG A 607 -14.61 31.94 3.25
C ARG A 607 -14.53 33.38 3.77
N SER A 608 -15.56 34.15 3.44
CA SER A 608 -15.78 35.52 3.91
C SER A 608 -16.60 35.64 5.21
N SER A 609 -17.30 34.57 5.61
CA SER A 609 -18.12 34.51 6.82
C SER A 609 -17.36 33.98 8.05
N PRO A 610 -17.81 34.30 9.28
CA PRO A 610 -17.17 33.82 10.51
C PRO A 610 -16.99 32.31 10.52
N LEU A 611 -15.75 31.88 10.77
CA LEU A 611 -15.35 30.47 10.82
C LEU A 611 -15.21 30.02 12.27
N LYS A 612 -16.13 29.17 12.71
CA LYS A 612 -16.01 28.45 13.97
C LYS A 612 -14.96 27.32 13.86
N GLN A 613 -13.85 27.46 14.57
CA GLN A 613 -12.72 26.54 14.55
C GLN A 613 -12.65 25.71 15.83
N SER A 614 -12.84 24.41 15.70
CA SER A 614 -12.70 23.46 16.82
C SER A 614 -11.26 23.44 17.38
N PRO A 615 -11.05 22.97 18.61
CA PRO A 615 -9.70 22.67 19.12
C PRO A 615 -8.91 21.77 18.16
N GLY A 616 -7.60 21.97 18.09
CA GLY A 616 -6.67 21.32 17.17
C GLY A 616 -5.97 22.32 16.27
N TYR A 617 -5.77 21.97 15.00
CA TYR A 617 -5.14 22.85 14.02
C TYR A 617 -6.14 23.89 13.50
N GLN A 618 -5.86 25.16 13.76
CA GLN A 618 -6.68 26.31 13.41
C GLN A 618 -5.96 27.18 12.38
N VAL A 619 -6.70 27.65 11.38
CA VAL A 619 -6.16 28.46 10.28
C VAL A 619 -5.67 29.79 10.81
N GLU A 620 -4.43 30.11 10.44
CA GLU A 620 -3.79 31.40 10.73
C GLU A 620 -3.75 32.29 9.48
N LEU A 621 -3.42 31.71 8.32
CA LEU A 621 -3.34 32.41 7.04
C LEU A 621 -3.60 31.44 5.88
N VAL A 622 -4.30 31.91 4.85
CA VAL A 622 -4.40 31.27 3.54
C VAL A 622 -3.62 32.11 2.54
N VAL A 623 -2.68 31.48 1.83
CA VAL A 623 -1.98 32.09 0.70
C VAL A 623 -2.53 31.47 -0.58
N GLN A 624 -3.01 32.30 -1.50
CA GLN A 624 -3.59 31.84 -2.76
C GLN A 624 -2.79 32.35 -3.94
N LEU A 625 -2.31 31.43 -4.79
CA LEU A 625 -1.73 31.82 -6.07
C LEU A 625 -2.84 32.24 -7.02
N VAL A 626 -2.65 33.41 -7.63
CA VAL A 626 -3.62 33.97 -8.58
C VAL A 626 -3.12 33.86 -10.01
N TRP A 627 -4.02 34.01 -10.97
CA TRP A 627 -3.70 34.04 -12.39
C TRP A 627 -2.79 35.22 -12.70
N VAL A 628 -1.78 34.99 -13.54
CA VAL A 628 -0.84 36.02 -13.99
C VAL A 628 -0.80 36.00 -15.51
N SER A 629 -1.03 37.14 -16.15
CA SER A 629 -0.98 37.29 -17.62
C SER A 629 -1.89 36.32 -18.40
N GLY A 630 -3.02 35.90 -17.82
CA GLY A 630 -3.95 34.97 -18.44
C GLY A 630 -3.58 33.49 -18.27
N GLU A 631 -2.46 33.18 -17.62
CA GLU A 631 -2.06 31.82 -17.27
C GLU A 631 -2.54 31.44 -15.85
N PRO A 632 -2.98 30.20 -15.64
CA PRO A 632 -3.38 29.73 -14.33
C PRO A 632 -2.19 29.54 -13.38
N PRO A 633 -2.44 29.59 -12.06
CA PRO A 633 -1.39 29.37 -11.07
C PRO A 633 -0.81 27.95 -11.20
N GLN A 634 0.51 27.86 -11.18
CA GLN A 634 1.22 26.57 -11.24
C GLN A 634 1.18 25.86 -9.88
N GLN A 635 1.14 24.53 -9.92
CA GLN A 635 1.13 23.70 -8.70
C GLN A 635 2.37 23.93 -7.84
N ILE A 636 2.17 23.83 -6.53
CA ILE A 636 3.23 24.03 -5.54
C ILE A 636 4.06 22.74 -5.45
N THR A 637 5.34 22.85 -5.76
CA THR A 637 6.27 21.71 -5.83
C THR A 637 7.05 21.50 -4.55
N SER A 638 7.23 22.54 -3.74
CA SER A 638 7.99 22.49 -2.49
C SER A 638 7.48 23.51 -1.47
N LEU A 639 7.63 23.19 -0.19
CA LEU A 639 7.09 23.93 0.95
C LEU A 639 7.99 23.75 2.17
N ALA A 640 8.24 24.83 2.94
CA ALA A 640 8.87 24.75 4.25
C ALA A 640 8.37 25.87 5.18
N VAL A 641 8.38 25.62 6.49
CA VAL A 641 8.06 26.62 7.52
C VAL A 641 9.23 26.76 8.51
N ASN A 642 9.49 27.98 8.96
CA ASN A 642 10.39 28.26 10.08
C ASN A 642 9.64 29.08 11.12
N SER A 643 9.30 28.44 12.23
CA SER A 643 8.49 29.08 13.26
C SER A 643 9.25 30.13 14.07
N SER A 644 10.59 30.01 14.19
CA SER A 644 11.42 30.99 14.90
C SER A 644 11.49 32.33 14.18
N PHE A 645 11.41 32.30 12.86
CA PHE A 645 11.41 33.49 12.00
C PHE A 645 10.01 33.94 11.60
N GLY A 646 8.96 33.16 11.86
CA GLY A 646 7.61 33.49 11.42
C GLY A 646 7.40 33.37 9.91
N LEU A 647 8.19 32.53 9.24
CA LEU A 647 8.24 32.46 7.78
C LEU A 647 7.69 31.15 7.23
N VAL A 648 6.99 31.26 6.09
CA VAL A 648 6.69 30.14 5.20
C VAL A 648 7.31 30.45 3.83
N VAL A 649 7.89 29.43 3.20
CA VAL A 649 8.40 29.49 1.84
C VAL A 649 7.76 28.40 1.00
N PHE A 650 7.35 28.74 -0.21
CA PHE A 650 6.84 27.79 -1.18
C PHE A 650 7.35 28.12 -2.58
N GLY A 651 7.39 27.11 -3.44
CA GLY A 651 7.95 27.22 -4.78
C GLY A 651 7.21 26.37 -5.80
N ASN A 652 7.36 26.73 -7.07
CA ASN A 652 6.83 26.02 -8.23
C ASN A 652 7.79 26.17 -9.42
N SER A 653 7.31 25.96 -10.65
CA SER A 653 8.09 26.16 -11.88
C SER A 653 8.32 27.62 -12.28
N ASN A 654 7.60 28.56 -11.67
CA ASN A 654 7.77 29.99 -11.96
C ASN A 654 8.86 30.58 -11.05
N GLY A 655 8.94 30.14 -9.80
CA GLY A 655 9.97 30.60 -8.87
C GLY A 655 9.66 30.22 -7.42
N LEU A 656 9.98 31.13 -6.49
CA LEU A 656 9.68 30.97 -5.06
C LEU A 656 9.07 32.23 -4.46
N ALA A 657 8.32 32.05 -3.38
CA ALA A 657 7.79 33.12 -2.56
C ALA A 657 8.07 32.86 -1.07
N VAL A 658 8.48 33.90 -0.35
CA VAL A 658 8.65 33.90 1.11
C VAL A 658 7.60 34.82 1.71
N VAL A 659 6.80 34.29 2.63
CA VAL A 659 5.71 34.99 3.30
C VAL A 659 5.99 35.01 4.80
N ASP A 660 5.84 36.19 5.41
CA ASP A 660 5.73 36.33 6.85
C ASP A 660 4.30 36.01 7.25
N TYR A 661 4.08 34.87 7.90
CA TYR A 661 2.72 34.46 8.29
C TYR A 661 2.25 35.17 9.56
N VAL A 662 3.16 35.81 10.33
CA VAL A 662 2.83 36.60 11.53
C VAL A 662 2.32 37.97 11.10
N GLN A 663 3.04 38.64 10.20
CA GLN A 663 2.65 39.94 9.63
C GLN A 663 1.65 39.79 8.46
N LYS A 664 1.50 38.60 7.91
CA LYS A 664 0.62 38.25 6.77
C LYS A 664 1.01 39.01 5.49
N THR A 665 2.32 39.13 5.25
CA THR A 665 2.88 39.90 4.14
C THR A 665 3.77 39.04 3.27
N LEU A 666 3.77 39.31 1.97
CA LEU A 666 4.72 38.74 1.03
C LEU A 666 6.05 39.50 1.17
N LEU A 667 7.12 38.82 1.55
CA LEU A 667 8.44 39.42 1.76
C LEU A 667 9.33 39.31 0.53
N LEU A 668 9.27 38.17 -0.17
CA LEU A 668 10.11 37.88 -1.33
C LEU A 668 9.28 37.12 -2.37
N ASN A 669 9.46 37.48 -3.64
CA ASN A 669 8.87 36.78 -4.78
C ASN A 669 9.91 36.84 -5.90
N LEU A 670 10.59 35.73 -6.16
CA LEU A 670 11.68 35.66 -7.13
C LEU A 670 11.33 34.68 -8.23
N GLY A 671 11.54 35.10 -9.49
CA GLY A 671 11.49 34.22 -10.64
C GLY A 671 12.65 33.22 -10.65
N THR A 672 12.47 32.04 -11.25
CA THR A 672 13.54 31.02 -11.31
C THR A 672 14.81 31.53 -11.99
N SER A 673 14.68 32.43 -12.98
CA SER A 673 15.80 33.09 -13.67
C SER A 673 16.60 34.04 -12.77
N GLU A 674 15.94 34.71 -11.82
CA GLU A 674 16.51 35.70 -10.90
C GLU A 674 17.32 35.07 -9.77
N LEU A 675 17.13 33.77 -9.52
CA LEU A 675 17.89 33.05 -8.51
C LEU A 675 19.36 32.89 -8.90
N TYR A 676 19.64 32.87 -10.20
CA TYR A 676 20.98 32.75 -10.76
C TYR A 676 21.69 34.10 -10.82
N SER A 677 22.99 34.12 -10.55
CA SER A 677 23.80 35.31 -10.78
C SER A 677 23.93 35.58 -12.29
N PRO A 678 24.02 36.83 -12.77
CA PRO A 678 24.21 37.15 -14.19
C PRO A 678 25.49 36.54 -14.81
N SER A 679 26.43 36.11 -13.95
CA SER A 679 27.68 35.44 -14.31
C SER A 679 27.58 33.91 -14.39
N ASP A 680 26.43 33.30 -14.05
CA ASP A 680 26.27 31.83 -13.98
C ASP A 680 26.25 31.19 -15.38
N PRO A 681 26.94 30.06 -15.62
CA PRO A 681 26.96 29.38 -16.91
C PRO A 681 25.57 28.92 -17.40
N CYS A 682 24.62 28.71 -16.48
CA CYS A 682 23.27 28.21 -16.77
C CYS A 682 22.42 29.19 -17.62
N GLN A 683 22.75 30.48 -17.67
CA GLN A 683 22.03 31.46 -18.51
C GLN A 683 22.51 31.51 -19.97
N ARG A 684 23.58 30.80 -20.37
CA ARG A 684 24.07 30.83 -21.76
C ARG A 684 23.22 29.93 -22.66
N GLN A 685 22.25 30.51 -23.37
CA GLN A 685 21.57 29.83 -24.48
C GLN A 685 22.59 29.33 -25.52
N PRO A 686 22.46 28.09 -26.01
CA PRO A 686 23.27 27.62 -27.13
C PRO A 686 22.87 28.35 -28.42
N ARG A 687 23.71 29.28 -28.89
CA ARG A 687 23.52 29.91 -30.20
C ARG A 687 23.89 28.92 -31.31
N SER A 688 22.89 28.52 -32.09
CA SER A 688 23.06 27.71 -33.31
C SER A 688 24.00 28.40 -34.32
N PRO A 689 24.94 27.69 -34.99
CA PRO A 689 25.75 28.28 -36.06
C PRO A 689 24.87 28.63 -37.27
N ARG A 690 24.82 29.91 -37.63
CA ARG A 690 24.13 30.37 -38.86
C ARG A 690 24.86 29.82 -40.11
N LYS A 691 24.15 29.06 -40.95
CA LYS A 691 24.58 28.73 -42.32
C LYS A 691 24.46 29.97 -43.24
N PRO A 692 25.39 30.17 -44.19
CA PRO A 692 25.31 31.29 -45.13
C PRO A 692 24.23 31.06 -46.20
N ARG A 693 23.50 32.12 -46.52
CA ARG A 693 22.57 32.21 -47.66
C ARG A 693 23.33 32.20 -48.99
N GLN A 694 22.84 31.46 -49.97
CA GLN A 694 23.04 31.74 -51.40
C GLN A 694 21.69 31.82 -52.14
N PRO A 695 21.62 32.53 -53.28
CA PRO A 695 20.38 33.14 -53.75
C PRO A 695 19.74 32.46 -54.98
N SER A 696 18.41 32.60 -55.05
CA SER A 696 17.52 32.83 -56.22
C SER A 696 17.61 32.01 -57.53
N GLY A 697 16.41 31.56 -57.97
CA GLY A 697 16.03 31.21 -59.34
C GLY A 697 15.90 29.69 -59.55
N GLY A 698 14.89 29.11 -60.19
CA GLY A 698 13.74 29.56 -60.96
C GLY A 698 12.92 28.30 -61.36
N PHE A 699 11.81 28.51 -62.06
CA PHE A 699 10.72 27.58 -62.39
C PHE A 699 11.05 26.26 -63.14
N CYS A 700 10.02 25.39 -63.13
CA CYS A 700 9.49 24.42 -64.12
C CYS A 700 9.77 22.89 -64.03
N ASP A 701 8.65 22.17 -63.77
CA ASP A 701 8.06 20.99 -64.44
C ASP A 701 8.81 19.67 -64.75
N SER A 702 8.11 18.60 -64.33
CA SER A 702 7.82 17.34 -65.04
C SER A 702 8.83 16.17 -65.08
N ASN A 703 8.34 15.07 -64.47
CA ASN A 703 8.26 13.69 -64.93
C ASN A 703 9.48 12.74 -64.97
N ASP A 704 9.24 11.56 -64.36
CA ASP A 704 9.73 10.20 -64.55
C ASP A 704 11.01 9.89 -65.35
N GLY A 705 11.82 8.99 -64.77
CA GLY A 705 12.32 7.83 -65.52
C GLY A 705 13.83 7.56 -65.54
N SER A 706 14.23 6.56 -64.75
CA SER A 706 15.24 5.53 -65.07
C SER A 706 16.76 5.81 -65.04
N ASN A 707 17.40 5.01 -64.16
CA ASN A 707 18.56 4.14 -64.34
C ASN A 707 19.98 4.65 -64.66
N ASN A 708 20.85 4.31 -63.68
CA ASN A 708 22.16 3.63 -63.78
C ASN A 708 23.40 4.34 -64.36
N SER A 709 24.38 4.56 -63.48
CA SER A 709 25.75 4.02 -63.56
C SER A 709 26.44 4.25 -62.20
N GLU A 710 26.73 3.18 -61.46
CA GLU A 710 28.09 2.69 -61.13
C GLU A 710 28.95 3.78 -60.45
N ASP A 711 29.24 3.68 -59.15
CA ASP A 711 30.49 2.99 -58.80
C ASP A 711 30.55 2.35 -57.41
N ARG A 712 31.48 1.39 -57.34
CA ARG A 712 31.52 0.21 -56.49
C ARG A 712 32.37 0.40 -55.21
N CYS A 713 31.94 -0.29 -54.12
CA CYS A 713 32.78 -1.12 -53.22
C CYS A 713 33.71 -0.40 -52.19
N LYS A 714 33.88 -0.81 -50.91
CA LYS A 714 33.75 -2.11 -50.22
C LYS A 714 33.52 -1.92 -48.71
N SER A 715 32.75 -2.84 -48.13
CA SER A 715 32.84 -3.28 -46.72
C SER A 715 33.44 -4.68 -46.70
N PRO A 716 33.93 -5.19 -45.55
CA PRO A 716 33.96 -6.61 -45.32
C PRO A 716 33.15 -6.99 -44.07
N THR A 717 32.28 -7.99 -44.25
CA THR A 717 31.80 -8.87 -43.19
C THR A 717 32.17 -10.29 -43.62
N SER A 718 32.55 -11.14 -42.68
CA SER A 718 32.58 -12.59 -42.89
C SER A 718 31.99 -13.29 -41.67
N GLY A 719 31.13 -14.27 -41.94
CA GLY A 719 30.54 -15.18 -40.97
C GLY A 719 30.96 -16.62 -41.23
N SER A 720 30.56 -17.53 -40.34
CA SER A 720 30.58 -18.99 -40.55
C SER A 720 29.66 -19.68 -39.52
N THR A 721 29.15 -20.85 -39.91
CA THR A 721 27.95 -21.60 -39.47
C THR A 721 28.22 -22.83 -38.57
N SER A 722 27.40 -23.03 -37.50
CA SER A 722 26.75 -24.24 -36.84
C SER A 722 27.41 -25.68 -36.82
N PRO A 723 26.97 -26.72 -36.02
CA PRO A 723 25.77 -26.90 -35.14
C PRO A 723 25.89 -27.71 -33.77
N CYS A 724 24.81 -27.69 -32.96
CA CYS A 724 24.27 -28.67 -31.93
C CYS A 724 25.05 -29.16 -30.67
N ASN A 725 24.57 -28.87 -29.43
CA ASN A 725 23.81 -29.78 -28.49
C ASN A 725 23.79 -29.34 -26.99
N SER A 726 22.61 -29.57 -26.36
CA SER A 726 22.23 -29.87 -24.95
C SER A 726 22.55 -28.96 -23.75
N ASP A 727 21.44 -28.53 -23.11
CA ASP A 727 21.09 -28.58 -21.68
C ASP A 727 21.97 -27.93 -20.60
N ASP A 728 21.55 -26.75 -20.13
CA ASP A 728 21.21 -26.47 -18.72
C ASP A 728 20.84 -24.99 -18.57
N GLU A 729 19.56 -24.60 -18.39
CA GLU A 729 19.17 -23.34 -17.73
C GLU A 729 17.63 -23.29 -17.47
N ARG A 730 17.19 -23.80 -16.32
CA ARG A 730 15.91 -23.38 -15.69
C ARG A 730 16.18 -22.82 -14.31
N LYS A 731 16.75 -21.59 -14.26
CA LYS A 731 16.69 -20.67 -13.10
C LYS A 731 17.02 -19.20 -13.42
N GLN A 732 17.46 -18.88 -14.64
CA GLN A 732 17.80 -17.50 -15.06
C GLN A 732 16.62 -16.65 -15.61
N ASN A 733 15.50 -17.28 -15.95
CA ASN A 733 14.44 -16.64 -16.78
C ASN A 733 13.41 -15.76 -16.04
N PHE A 734 13.48 -15.64 -14.71
CA PHE A 734 12.62 -14.73 -13.94
C PHE A 734 13.31 -13.38 -13.67
N ILE A 735 14.60 -13.39 -13.30
CA ILE A 735 15.36 -12.19 -12.95
C ILE A 735 15.61 -11.31 -14.18
N GLU A 736 15.87 -11.89 -15.36
CA GLU A 736 16.01 -11.10 -16.59
C GLU A 736 14.68 -10.53 -17.09
N LYS A 737 13.56 -11.26 -16.96
CA LYS A 737 12.24 -10.74 -17.30
C LYS A 737 11.81 -9.60 -16.36
N VAL A 738 12.17 -9.67 -15.07
CA VAL A 738 11.94 -8.59 -14.09
C VAL A 738 12.89 -7.41 -14.34
N LYS A 739 14.17 -7.62 -14.66
CA LYS A 739 15.12 -6.55 -15.01
C LYS A 739 14.75 -5.84 -16.32
N LEU A 740 14.26 -6.56 -17.33
CA LEU A 740 13.85 -5.97 -18.61
C LEU A 740 12.50 -5.22 -18.48
N LYS A 741 11.55 -5.77 -17.71
CA LYS A 741 10.30 -5.08 -17.36
C LYS A 741 10.56 -3.87 -16.48
N SER A 742 11.39 -3.97 -15.44
CA SER A 742 11.83 -2.85 -14.59
C SER A 742 12.55 -1.78 -15.41
N ARG A 743 13.49 -2.11 -16.32
CA ARG A 743 14.12 -1.09 -17.19
C ARG A 743 13.13 -0.40 -18.14
N ARG A 744 12.12 -1.11 -18.66
CA ARG A 744 11.05 -0.50 -19.47
C ARG A 744 10.12 0.34 -18.60
N PHE A 745 9.75 -0.14 -17.42
CA PHE A 745 8.90 0.54 -16.46
C PHE A 745 9.60 1.78 -15.87
N SER A 746 10.87 1.72 -15.50
CA SER A 746 11.68 2.87 -15.06
C SER A 746 11.88 3.92 -16.15
N LYS A 747 11.94 3.52 -17.43
CA LYS A 747 11.94 4.48 -18.56
C LYS A 747 10.57 5.10 -18.78
N THR A 748 9.50 4.31 -18.66
CA THR A 748 8.12 4.80 -18.69
C THR A 748 7.81 5.69 -17.49
N VAL A 749 8.32 5.36 -16.30
CA VAL A 749 8.14 6.12 -15.06
C VAL A 749 9.02 7.36 -15.03
N ALA A 750 10.26 7.35 -15.53
CA ALA A 750 11.01 8.59 -15.73
C ALA A 750 10.29 9.52 -16.72
N ASN A 751 9.72 8.95 -17.80
CA ASN A 751 8.85 9.67 -18.71
C ASN A 751 7.52 10.06 -18.08
N ASP A 752 6.96 9.30 -17.15
CA ASP A 752 5.71 9.57 -16.47
C ASP A 752 5.90 10.49 -15.28
N PHE A 753 7.10 10.62 -14.71
CA PHE A 753 7.49 11.63 -13.73
C PHE A 753 7.76 12.95 -14.45
N ALA A 754 8.46 12.91 -15.59
CA ALA A 754 8.59 14.04 -16.51
C ALA A 754 7.26 14.39 -17.21
N LYS A 755 6.32 13.45 -17.36
CA LYS A 755 4.94 13.69 -17.80
C LYS A 755 3.99 13.93 -16.64
N MET A 756 4.32 13.67 -15.38
CA MET A 756 3.53 14.10 -14.23
C MET A 756 3.88 15.55 -14.00
N SER A 757 5.17 15.90 -14.03
CA SER A 757 5.67 17.28 -14.18
C SER A 757 5.10 18.00 -15.42
N ARG A 758 4.70 17.30 -16.51
CA ARG A 758 4.03 17.91 -17.70
C ARG A 758 2.50 17.80 -17.79
N LYS A 759 1.85 16.75 -17.30
CA LYS A 759 0.36 16.60 -17.22
C LYS A 759 -0.22 17.47 -16.12
N ILE A 760 0.62 17.89 -15.18
CA ILE A 760 0.35 18.93 -14.20
C ILE A 760 0.53 20.35 -14.81
N SER A 761 1.17 20.48 -15.99
CA SER A 761 1.54 21.77 -16.57
C SER A 761 1.02 22.04 -17.98
N SER A 762 0.15 21.21 -18.56
CA SER A 762 -0.44 21.49 -19.89
C SER A 762 -1.77 20.75 -20.13
N SER A 763 -2.89 21.48 -20.08
CA SER A 763 -4.18 21.07 -20.63
C SER A 763 -4.66 22.17 -21.58
N GLY A 764 -4.38 22.01 -22.86
CA GLY A 764 -4.81 22.96 -23.88
C GLY A 764 -4.29 22.57 -25.25
N GLU A 765 -4.79 21.47 -25.81
CA GLU A 765 -4.84 21.29 -27.27
C GLU A 765 -5.85 20.18 -27.60
N GLN A 766 -7.01 20.58 -28.11
CA GLN A 766 -8.03 19.69 -28.66
C GLN A 766 -7.54 19.12 -29.98
N LYS A 767 -7.57 17.79 -30.13
CA LYS A 767 -7.60 17.16 -31.45
C LYS A 767 -8.76 16.18 -31.48
N LEU A 768 -9.80 16.55 -32.24
CA LEU A 768 -10.90 15.71 -32.67
C LEU A 768 -10.34 14.57 -33.54
N ASP A 769 -10.81 13.34 -33.35
CA ASP A 769 -11.05 12.41 -34.46
C ASP A 769 -11.94 11.22 -34.05
N LEU A 770 -12.76 10.80 -35.03
CA LEU A 770 -13.87 9.85 -35.00
C LEU A 770 -13.46 8.36 -34.92
N ASP A 771 -14.44 7.53 -34.57
CA ASP A 771 -14.49 6.05 -34.53
C ASP A 771 -13.73 5.29 -35.62
N GLY A 772 -13.23 4.09 -35.27
CA GLY A 772 -13.06 3.00 -36.24
C GLY A 772 -11.96 1.97 -35.94
N LYS A 773 -12.37 0.70 -35.80
CA LYS A 773 -11.54 -0.52 -35.82
C LYS A 773 -10.48 -0.52 -36.94
N ASP A 774 -9.27 -1.01 -36.65
CA ASP A 774 -8.80 -2.33 -37.13
C ASP A 774 -7.31 -2.62 -36.83
N ASN A 775 -7.04 -3.92 -36.69
CA ASN A 775 -5.74 -4.55 -36.52
C ASN A 775 -4.84 -4.40 -37.77
N ALA A 776 -3.58 -3.99 -37.59
CA ALA A 776 -2.46 -4.49 -38.40
C ALA A 776 -1.09 -4.17 -37.78
N PHE A 777 -0.37 -5.22 -37.38
CA PHE A 777 1.06 -5.19 -37.11
C PHE A 777 1.83 -4.84 -38.40
N THR A 778 2.59 -3.73 -38.38
CA THR A 778 3.77 -3.59 -39.26
C THR A 778 4.99 -3.15 -38.46
N ARG A 779 6.06 -3.88 -38.70
CA ARG A 779 7.33 -3.89 -38.00
C ARG A 779 8.26 -2.90 -38.70
N SER A 780 8.51 -1.73 -38.10
CA SER A 780 9.57 -0.82 -38.55
C SER A 780 10.75 -0.83 -37.58
N ARG A 781 11.92 -1.06 -38.17
CA ARG A 781 13.23 -1.26 -37.56
C ARG A 781 13.76 0.03 -36.92
N SER A 782 14.56 -0.14 -35.87
CA SER A 782 15.34 0.90 -35.20
C SER A 782 16.09 1.82 -36.14
N SER A 783 16.06 3.12 -35.82
CA SER A 783 17.16 4.05 -36.02
C SER A 783 17.44 4.79 -34.70
N SER A 784 18.73 4.96 -34.44
CA SER A 784 19.34 5.48 -33.23
C SER A 784 19.48 7.01 -33.24
N VAL A 785 19.73 7.55 -32.04
CA VAL A 785 20.42 8.82 -31.72
C VAL A 785 19.58 10.13 -31.72
N THR A 786 19.52 10.73 -30.52
CA THR A 786 19.46 12.17 -30.16
C THR A 786 18.60 13.14 -30.98
N SER A 787 17.60 13.72 -30.30
CA SER A 787 17.17 15.14 -30.34
C SER A 787 15.65 15.22 -30.18
N ILE A 788 15.16 15.12 -28.95
CA ILE A 788 13.91 15.76 -28.55
C ILE A 788 14.30 16.66 -27.38
N ASP A 789 14.91 17.80 -27.72
CA ASP A 789 14.96 18.94 -26.83
C ASP A 789 13.55 19.56 -26.85
N ARG A 790 12.75 19.17 -25.87
CA ARG A 790 11.64 19.98 -25.36
C ARG A 790 12.03 20.22 -23.91
N GLU A 791 12.76 21.30 -23.66
CA GLU A 791 13.34 21.68 -22.36
C GLU A 791 12.28 21.53 -21.26
N SER A 792 12.54 20.66 -20.28
CA SER A 792 11.78 20.64 -19.04
C SER A 792 12.02 21.96 -18.32
N ARG A 793 10.96 22.76 -18.13
CA ARG A 793 11.04 23.98 -17.32
C ARG A 793 11.62 23.63 -15.95
N GLU A 794 12.64 24.37 -15.54
CA GLU A 794 13.17 24.25 -14.19
C GLU A 794 12.09 24.58 -13.16
N ALA A 795 12.08 23.82 -12.07
CA ALA A 795 11.22 24.06 -10.92
C ALA A 795 12.01 23.92 -9.61
N ILE A 796 11.53 24.64 -8.59
CA ILE A 796 12.06 24.52 -7.23
C ILE A 796 11.64 23.19 -6.63
N SER A 797 12.58 22.38 -6.16
CA SER A 797 12.31 21.02 -5.68
C SER A 797 12.39 20.87 -4.17
N SER A 798 13.12 21.74 -3.46
CA SER A 798 13.33 21.61 -2.01
C SER A 798 13.78 22.91 -1.36
N PHE A 799 13.45 23.10 -0.09
CA PHE A 799 13.90 24.21 0.75
C PHE A 799 14.52 23.70 2.05
N TYR A 800 15.53 24.40 2.58
CA TYR A 800 16.06 24.14 3.91
C TYR A 800 16.47 25.44 4.61
N PHE A 801 15.80 25.78 5.71
CA PHE A 801 16.21 26.88 6.56
C PHE A 801 17.38 26.46 7.45
N CYS A 802 18.38 27.32 7.59
CA CYS A 802 19.57 27.03 8.39
C CYS A 802 20.23 28.30 8.92
N GLU A 803 21.16 28.15 9.86
CA GLU A 803 22.14 29.20 10.21
C GLU A 803 23.52 28.76 9.71
N SER A 804 24.00 29.42 8.65
CA SER A 804 25.25 29.06 7.97
C SER A 804 25.93 30.28 7.38
N PHE A 805 26.96 30.08 6.56
CA PHE A 805 27.79 31.13 5.99
C PHE A 805 27.35 31.44 4.54
N PRO A 806 26.67 32.57 4.29
CA PRO A 806 26.15 32.90 2.96
C PRO A 806 27.20 32.91 1.85
N ARG A 807 28.42 33.41 2.16
CA ARG A 807 29.51 33.60 1.19
C ARG A 807 30.80 32.95 1.68
N LYS A 808 31.70 32.65 0.73
CA LYS A 808 32.97 31.95 0.98
C LYS A 808 33.91 32.63 1.98
N SER A 809 33.80 33.94 2.11
CA SER A 809 34.64 34.78 2.96
C SER A 809 33.96 35.22 4.26
N ASP A 810 32.72 34.79 4.50
CA ASP A 810 32.00 35.22 5.70
C ASP A 810 32.58 34.51 6.93
N SER A 811 32.83 35.29 7.99
CA SER A 811 33.38 34.79 9.25
C SER A 811 32.29 34.47 10.30
N LEU A 812 31.05 34.86 10.05
CA LEU A 812 29.93 34.70 10.97
C LEU A 812 28.79 33.95 10.27
N ALA A 813 28.25 32.94 10.95
CA ALA A 813 27.02 32.30 10.52
C ALA A 813 25.83 33.28 10.65
N SER A 814 24.89 33.19 9.71
CA SER A 814 23.67 33.99 9.68
C SER A 814 22.52 33.13 9.16
N PRO A 815 21.26 33.52 9.42
CA PRO A 815 20.12 32.77 8.91
C PRO A 815 20.08 32.80 7.39
N CYS A 816 19.87 31.63 6.81
CA CYS A 816 19.90 31.37 5.38
C CYS A 816 18.76 30.46 4.97
N LEU A 817 18.38 30.55 3.70
CA LEU A 817 17.52 29.60 3.03
C LEU A 817 18.30 28.95 1.89
N LEU A 818 18.47 27.63 1.97
CA LEU A 818 18.95 26.81 0.86
C LEU A 818 17.77 26.49 -0.07
N VAL A 819 17.99 26.68 -1.37
CA VAL A 819 17.01 26.44 -2.43
C VAL A 819 17.57 25.40 -3.40
N GLY A 820 16.93 24.25 -3.49
CA GLY A 820 17.28 23.18 -4.42
C GLY A 820 16.36 23.18 -5.64
N THR A 821 16.91 22.85 -6.82
CA THR A 821 16.14 22.79 -8.07
C THR A 821 16.12 21.40 -8.69
N THR A 822 15.14 21.20 -9.58
CA THR A 822 15.01 20.00 -10.42
C THR A 822 16.18 19.78 -11.40
N GLN A 823 17.00 20.79 -11.67
CA GLN A 823 18.24 20.64 -12.46
C GLN A 823 19.46 20.26 -11.62
N GLY A 824 19.32 20.21 -10.30
CA GLY A 824 20.40 19.87 -9.37
C GLY A 824 21.19 21.07 -8.85
N SER A 825 20.69 22.29 -9.05
CA SER A 825 21.30 23.51 -8.53
C SER A 825 20.93 23.67 -7.06
N VAL A 826 21.90 24.00 -6.21
CA VAL A 826 21.66 24.42 -4.82
C VAL A 826 22.10 25.86 -4.68
N MET A 827 21.18 26.74 -4.33
CA MET A 827 21.40 28.17 -4.18
C MET A 827 21.21 28.59 -2.72
N MET A 828 21.87 29.66 -2.31
CA MET A 828 21.78 30.17 -0.96
C MET A 828 21.22 31.60 -0.96
N VAL A 829 20.20 31.83 -0.14
CA VAL A 829 19.59 33.15 0.08
C VAL A 829 19.83 33.55 1.54
N ALA A 830 20.55 34.65 1.76
CA ALA A 830 20.80 35.18 3.10
C ALA A 830 19.55 35.93 3.61
N LEU A 831 19.24 35.76 4.89
CA LEU A 831 18.16 36.44 5.60
C LEU A 831 18.78 37.46 6.55
N GLY A 832 18.69 38.74 6.22
CA GLY A 832 19.21 39.80 7.07
C GLY A 832 18.25 40.14 8.20
N LEU A 833 18.55 39.61 9.41
CA LEU A 833 17.92 40.02 10.66
C LEU A 833 18.66 41.27 11.22
N GLN A 834 17.98 42.41 11.36
CA GLN A 834 18.54 43.57 12.06
C GLN A 834 18.60 43.30 13.57
N PRO A 835 19.73 43.59 14.26
CA PRO A 835 19.89 43.30 15.68
C PRO A 835 19.12 44.32 16.55
N GLY A 836 18.04 43.87 17.21
CA GLY A 836 17.32 44.67 18.20
C GLY A 836 16.31 43.85 18.99
N GLY A 837 16.50 43.77 20.31
CA GLY A 837 15.58 43.11 21.26
C GLY A 837 14.17 43.73 21.25
N ASP A 838 13.17 42.91 21.58
CA ASP A 838 11.72 43.18 21.72
C ASP A 838 10.99 43.94 20.58
N GLN A 839 11.69 44.45 19.56
CA GLN A 839 11.13 45.09 18.36
C GLN A 839 11.11 44.16 17.13
N LYS A 840 11.15 42.83 17.34
CA LYS A 840 11.12 41.80 16.27
C LYS A 840 9.96 41.91 15.26
N LEU A 841 8.92 42.70 15.55
CA LEU A 841 7.64 42.70 14.81
C LEU A 841 7.40 43.89 13.86
N GLN A 842 8.32 44.84 13.69
CA GLN A 842 8.01 46.08 12.94
C GLN A 842 8.93 46.44 11.76
N GLN A 843 10.05 45.74 11.52
CA GLN A 843 10.94 46.04 10.40
C GLN A 843 10.98 44.91 9.35
N PRO A 844 10.97 45.23 8.04
CA PRO A 844 11.00 44.24 6.98
C PRO A 844 12.35 43.51 6.93
N LEU A 845 12.30 42.18 6.77
CA LEU A 845 13.48 41.34 6.56
C LEU A 845 14.13 41.65 5.21
N SER A 846 15.46 41.69 5.18
CA SER A 846 16.20 41.82 3.93
C SER A 846 16.62 40.46 3.38
N PHE A 847 16.55 40.28 2.07
CA PHE A 847 16.92 39.04 1.39
C PHE A 847 18.02 39.34 0.38
N ALA A 848 19.05 38.49 0.33
CA ALA A 848 20.12 38.61 -0.66
C ALA A 848 20.45 37.24 -1.26
N SER A 849 20.28 37.08 -2.57
CA SER A 849 20.79 35.91 -3.29
C SER A 849 22.31 35.92 -3.22
N CYS A 850 22.88 34.80 -2.76
CA CYS A 850 24.33 34.61 -2.62
C CYS A 850 24.92 33.74 -3.73
N GLY A 851 24.10 33.40 -4.75
CA GLY A 851 24.49 32.60 -5.91
C GLY A 851 24.43 31.08 -5.66
N THR A 852 24.89 30.32 -6.66
CA THR A 852 24.89 28.85 -6.63
C THR A 852 26.01 28.32 -5.74
N LEU A 853 25.63 27.58 -4.69
CA LEU A 853 26.53 26.86 -3.79
C LEU A 853 27.22 25.69 -4.51
N VAL A 854 26.43 24.84 -5.16
CA VAL A 854 26.92 23.64 -5.86
C VAL A 854 25.89 23.09 -6.85
N GLN A 855 26.39 22.44 -7.92
CA GLN A 855 25.59 21.67 -8.87
C GLN A 855 25.73 20.15 -8.65
N LEU A 856 24.62 19.43 -8.60
CA LEU A 856 24.52 17.97 -8.60
C LEU A 856 23.90 17.46 -9.92
N LYS A 857 23.86 16.13 -10.13
CA LYS A 857 23.27 15.51 -11.33
C LYS A 857 21.86 15.08 -10.95
N GLY A 858 20.87 15.56 -11.68
CA GLY A 858 19.46 15.32 -11.37
C GLY A 858 18.97 16.22 -10.24
N GLY A 859 17.65 16.24 -10.04
CA GLY A 859 16.99 17.16 -9.12
C GLY A 859 17.41 16.97 -7.66
N ILE A 860 17.43 18.05 -6.89
CA ILE A 860 17.70 18.02 -5.45
C ILE A 860 16.49 17.43 -4.71
N LEU A 861 16.73 16.44 -3.85
CA LEU A 861 15.71 15.73 -3.09
C LEU A 861 15.74 16.11 -1.60
N THR A 862 16.93 16.20 -1.01
CA THR A 862 17.10 16.55 0.41
C THR A 862 18.39 17.31 0.66
N MET A 863 18.36 18.15 1.68
CA MET A 863 19.45 19.00 2.13
C MET A 863 19.47 18.99 3.66
N ALA A 864 20.65 19.00 4.25
CA ALA A 864 20.85 19.09 5.69
C ALA A 864 22.18 19.79 6.01
N LEU A 865 22.35 20.20 7.26
CA LEU A 865 23.57 20.84 7.75
C LEU A 865 24.08 20.08 8.97
N LEU A 866 25.38 19.80 9.02
CA LEU A 866 26.07 19.23 10.17
C LEU A 866 27.04 20.24 10.78
N ASP A 867 27.27 20.13 12.08
CA ASP A 867 28.37 20.82 12.75
C ASP A 867 29.73 20.12 12.49
N ALA A 868 30.81 20.68 13.03
CA ALA A 868 32.15 20.13 12.92
C ALA A 868 32.30 18.73 13.54
N ALA A 869 31.40 18.33 14.44
CA ALA A 869 31.37 17.01 15.07
C ALA A 869 30.51 15.99 14.29
N GLY A 870 29.88 16.40 13.18
CA GLY A 870 28.98 15.54 12.40
C GLY A 870 27.56 15.42 12.98
N THR A 871 27.19 16.25 13.94
CA THR A 871 25.83 16.31 14.50
C THR A 871 24.95 17.14 13.59
N LEU A 872 23.70 16.70 13.37
CA LEU A 872 22.72 17.46 12.60
C LEU A 872 22.38 18.79 13.28
N LEU A 873 22.46 19.88 12.53
CA LEU A 873 21.99 21.20 12.90
C LEU A 873 20.57 21.39 12.33
N PRO A 874 19.51 21.12 13.10
CA PRO A 874 18.14 21.26 12.62
C PRO A 874 17.79 22.73 12.37
N PRO A 875 16.81 23.02 11.50
CA PRO A 875 16.26 24.38 11.36
C PRO A 875 15.78 24.91 12.72
N SER A 876 16.03 26.19 12.99
CA SER A 876 15.53 26.83 14.20
C SER A 876 14.00 26.76 14.27
N CYS A 877 13.46 26.28 15.39
CA CYS A 877 12.03 26.29 15.66
C CYS A 877 11.72 26.88 17.04
N GLU A 878 10.48 27.33 17.23
CA GLU A 878 9.99 27.82 18.50
C GLU A 878 9.23 26.67 19.15
N ALA A 879 9.62 26.27 20.37
CA ALA A 879 8.89 25.26 21.11
C ALA A 879 7.45 25.71 21.36
N TRP A 880 6.49 24.83 21.12
CA TRP A 880 5.08 25.12 21.29
C TRP A 880 4.77 25.54 22.73
N TYR A 881 3.97 26.59 22.87
CA TYR A 881 3.36 27.02 24.11
C TYR A 881 1.86 27.17 23.88
N ASP A 882 1.03 27.06 24.93
CA ASP A 882 -0.39 27.34 24.79
C ASP A 882 -0.60 28.84 24.53
N PRO A 883 -1.11 29.24 23.35
CA PRO A 883 -1.32 30.67 23.04
C PRO A 883 -2.21 31.38 24.07
N ASN A 884 -3.05 30.62 24.74
CA ASN A 884 -4.03 31.10 25.71
C ASN A 884 -3.56 30.95 27.17
N ALA A 885 -2.32 30.50 27.41
CA ALA A 885 -1.74 30.47 28.75
C ALA A 885 -1.57 31.89 29.33
N SER A 886 -1.54 32.00 30.65
CA SER A 886 -1.26 33.27 31.35
C SER A 886 0.14 33.78 31.02
N ASP A 887 0.36 35.09 31.13
CA ASP A 887 1.66 35.68 30.82
C ASP A 887 2.79 35.14 31.73
N GLU A 888 2.48 34.78 32.98
CA GLU A 888 3.42 34.12 33.88
C GLU A 888 3.84 32.71 33.40
N GLU A 889 2.90 31.94 32.85
CA GLU A 889 3.19 30.62 32.27
C GLU A 889 3.98 30.75 30.96
N LYS A 890 3.64 31.73 30.12
CA LYS A 890 4.41 32.06 28.91
C LYS A 890 5.85 32.44 29.25
N GLU A 891 6.07 33.24 30.28
CA GLU A 891 7.42 33.57 30.77
C GLU A 891 8.17 32.34 31.32
N LYS A 892 7.51 31.47 32.09
CA LYS A 892 8.14 30.24 32.61
C LYS A 892 8.60 29.31 31.49
N VAL A 893 7.81 29.18 30.42
CA VAL A 893 8.20 28.41 29.22
C VAL A 893 9.38 29.08 28.50
N ARG A 894 9.40 30.41 28.40
CA ARG A 894 10.55 31.17 27.86
C ARG A 894 11.82 31.03 28.71
N ARG A 895 11.72 30.95 30.04
CA ARG A 895 12.86 30.79 30.97
C ARG A 895 13.40 29.36 31.08
N ARG A 896 12.59 28.34 30.79
CA ARG A 896 13.02 26.92 30.72
C ARG A 896 13.75 26.55 29.43
N ARG A 897 13.94 27.50 28.50
CA ARG A 897 14.74 27.30 27.30
C ARG A 897 16.15 26.85 27.70
N PRO A 898 16.72 25.82 27.05
CA PRO A 898 18.16 25.67 27.01
C PRO A 898 18.76 27.00 26.55
N ALA A 899 19.82 27.46 27.20
CA ALA A 899 20.61 28.54 26.61
C ALA A 899 20.97 28.11 25.18
N THR A 900 20.82 29.02 24.21
CA THR A 900 21.51 28.86 22.93
C THR A 900 22.94 28.43 23.27
N PRO A 901 23.48 27.36 22.65
CA PRO A 901 24.87 27.00 22.88
C PRO A 901 25.68 28.29 22.70
N PRO A 902 26.59 28.63 23.64
CA PRO A 902 27.38 29.83 23.49
C PRO A 902 28.04 29.78 22.11
N SER A 903 28.04 30.91 21.39
CA SER A 903 28.86 31.06 20.19
C SER A 903 30.24 30.50 20.54
N SER A 904 30.65 29.43 19.87
CA SER A 904 31.94 28.79 20.07
C SER A 904 33.00 29.90 20.07
N GLN A 905 33.66 30.08 21.20
CA GLN A 905 34.81 30.97 21.26
C GLN A 905 35.87 30.42 20.31
N GLU A 906 36.27 31.26 19.36
CA GLU A 906 37.53 31.23 18.60
C GLU A 906 38.13 29.84 18.34
N GLY A 907 37.64 29.16 17.30
CA GLY A 907 38.28 27.97 16.76
C GLY A 907 37.50 27.33 15.60
N GLN A 908 37.79 27.74 14.37
CA GLN A 908 37.34 27.14 13.09
C GLN A 908 35.94 26.48 13.11
N ASP A 909 34.86 27.28 13.12
CA ASP A 909 33.50 26.80 12.91
C ASP A 909 33.31 26.30 11.47
N SER A 910 33.74 25.07 11.20
CA SER A 910 33.42 24.38 9.95
C SER A 910 32.06 23.68 10.07
N GLN A 911 31.16 23.95 9.13
CA GLN A 911 29.89 23.22 8.99
C GLN A 911 29.94 22.37 7.72
N PHE A 912 29.15 21.31 7.66
CA PHE A 912 29.04 20.46 6.48
C PHE A 912 27.61 20.45 5.91
N ALA A 913 27.44 20.98 4.70
CA ALA A 913 26.20 20.88 3.96
C ALA A 913 26.11 19.52 3.27
N VAL A 914 25.10 18.73 3.63
CA VAL A 914 24.80 17.41 3.08
C VAL A 914 23.71 17.57 2.04
N LEU A 915 23.97 17.12 0.81
CA LEU A 915 23.11 17.36 -0.35
C LEU A 915 22.89 16.06 -1.10
N CYS A 916 21.64 15.67 -1.30
CA CYS A 916 21.30 14.49 -2.09
C CYS A 916 20.40 14.86 -3.27
N SER A 917 20.80 14.37 -4.44
CA SER A 917 20.07 14.49 -5.70
C SER A 917 19.56 13.13 -6.17
N GLU A 918 18.79 13.12 -7.25
CA GLU A 918 18.32 11.91 -7.93
C GLU A 918 19.44 10.94 -8.35
N LYS A 919 20.71 11.37 -8.45
CA LYS A 919 21.82 10.53 -8.93
C LYS A 919 23.01 10.44 -7.99
N GLN A 920 23.20 11.43 -7.12
CA GLN A 920 24.42 11.55 -6.31
C GLN A 920 24.17 12.26 -4.98
N ALA A 921 24.99 11.93 -3.99
CA ALA A 921 25.11 12.65 -2.72
C ALA A 921 26.46 13.38 -2.67
N LYS A 922 26.49 14.55 -2.02
CA LYS A 922 27.69 15.35 -1.79
C LYS A 922 27.68 15.91 -0.37
N VAL A 923 28.87 16.06 0.21
CA VAL A 923 29.10 16.81 1.45
C VAL A 923 30.05 17.96 1.17
N VAL A 924 29.65 19.17 1.52
CA VAL A 924 30.32 20.43 1.21
C VAL A 924 30.70 21.14 2.51
N ALA A 925 31.98 21.46 2.69
CA ALA A 925 32.44 22.21 3.86
C ALA A 925 32.17 23.70 3.70
N MET A 926 31.59 24.32 4.73
CA MET A 926 31.29 25.75 4.83
C MET A 926 32.25 26.43 5.83
N PRO A 927 32.66 27.69 5.60
CA PRO A 927 32.30 28.57 4.49
C PRO A 927 33.05 28.29 3.17
N SER A 928 34.08 27.42 3.15
CA SER A 928 34.94 27.24 1.96
C SER A 928 34.21 26.82 0.68
N GLN A 929 33.02 26.24 0.81
CA GLN A 929 32.22 25.59 -0.23
C GLN A 929 32.99 24.48 -0.97
N THR A 930 33.93 23.84 -0.29
CA THR A 930 34.73 22.74 -0.85
C THR A 930 33.96 21.44 -0.74
N ILE A 931 33.83 20.70 -1.85
CA ILE A 931 33.24 19.36 -1.82
C ILE A 931 34.26 18.40 -1.19
N ILE A 932 33.93 17.88 -0.01
CA ILE A 932 34.79 16.95 0.74
C ILE A 932 34.49 15.51 0.34
N TYR A 933 33.20 15.16 0.26
CA TYR A 933 32.75 13.82 -0.11
C TYR A 933 31.75 13.87 -1.26
N LYS A 934 31.80 12.84 -2.11
CA LYS A 934 30.88 12.64 -3.22
C LYS A 934 30.64 11.16 -3.44
N HIS A 935 29.37 10.79 -3.57
CA HIS A 935 28.95 9.42 -3.87
C HIS A 935 27.97 9.43 -5.06
N ASN A 936 28.23 8.61 -6.08
CA ASN A 936 27.30 8.40 -7.19
C ASN A 936 26.37 7.25 -6.82
N ILE A 937 25.13 7.56 -6.44
CA ILE A 937 24.15 6.58 -5.94
C ILE A 937 23.71 5.64 -7.07
N THR A 938 23.39 6.21 -8.24
CA THR A 938 22.92 5.40 -9.37
C THR A 938 23.15 6.11 -10.71
N GLU A 939 23.62 5.36 -11.71
CA GLU A 939 23.76 5.84 -13.08
C GLU A 939 22.58 5.43 -13.97
N ALA A 940 22.06 4.22 -13.77
CA ALA A 940 21.03 3.61 -14.62
C ALA A 940 19.59 3.84 -14.14
N SER A 941 19.40 4.32 -12.91
CA SER A 941 18.10 4.61 -12.28
C SER A 941 18.14 6.02 -11.67
N PHE A 942 17.17 6.38 -10.83
CA PHE A 942 17.17 7.59 -10.02
C PHE A 942 16.66 7.29 -8.61
N VAL A 943 17.05 8.13 -7.65
CA VAL A 943 16.54 8.15 -6.28
C VAL A 943 15.16 8.79 -6.27
N LEU A 944 14.18 8.15 -5.63
CA LEU A 944 12.81 8.64 -5.49
C LEU A 944 12.64 9.47 -4.21
N ARG A 945 13.23 8.98 -3.12
CA ARG A 945 13.19 9.62 -1.80
C ARG A 945 14.56 9.50 -1.17
N ALA A 946 15.01 10.59 -0.56
CA ALA A 946 16.20 10.61 0.26
C ALA A 946 15.93 11.46 1.49
N ASP A 947 16.36 10.99 2.65
CA ASP A 947 16.21 11.70 3.92
C ASP A 947 17.49 11.53 4.75
N VAL A 948 17.86 12.57 5.50
CA VAL A 948 18.90 12.48 6.52
C VAL A 948 18.22 12.05 7.82
N VAL A 949 18.62 10.90 8.33
CA VAL A 949 17.95 10.22 9.44
C VAL A 949 18.91 9.90 10.56
N GLN A 950 18.43 9.96 11.79
CA GLN A 950 19.17 9.51 12.95
C GLN A 950 19.12 7.98 13.04
N MET A 951 20.25 7.35 13.32
CA MET A 951 20.43 5.91 13.46
C MET A 951 21.49 5.64 14.54
N ALA A 952 21.18 4.79 15.52
CA ALA A 952 22.11 4.44 16.61
C ALA A 952 22.85 5.65 17.22
N GLY A 953 22.13 6.76 17.46
CA GLY A 953 22.68 7.98 18.05
C GLY A 953 23.49 8.89 17.12
N THR A 954 23.60 8.57 15.82
CA THR A 954 24.33 9.36 14.81
C THR A 954 23.49 9.54 13.54
N TYR A 955 24.03 10.10 12.46
CA TYR A 955 23.26 10.42 11.24
C TYR A 955 23.77 9.72 9.99
N CYS A 956 22.84 9.40 9.08
CA CYS A 956 23.14 8.85 7.76
C CYS A 956 22.15 9.38 6.72
N ILE A 957 22.48 9.26 5.44
CA ILE A 957 21.51 9.47 4.35
C ILE A 957 20.88 8.12 4.03
N ALA A 958 19.55 8.04 4.08
CA ALA A 958 18.79 6.92 3.54
C ALA A 958 18.22 7.29 2.17
N CYS A 959 18.24 6.36 1.21
CA CYS A 959 17.81 6.57 -0.17
C CYS A 959 16.97 5.38 -0.64
N PHE A 960 15.82 5.65 -1.27
CA PHE A 960 15.02 4.67 -1.97
C PHE A 960 15.06 4.94 -3.47
N CYS A 961 15.57 3.99 -4.25
CA CYS A 961 15.78 4.12 -5.68
C CYS A 961 14.62 3.52 -6.48
N ALA A 962 14.31 4.08 -7.66
CA ALA A 962 13.23 3.61 -8.53
C ALA A 962 13.39 2.17 -9.05
N ASN A 963 14.62 1.64 -9.03
CA ASN A 963 14.91 0.23 -9.35
C ASN A 963 14.63 -0.72 -8.16
N GLY A 964 14.23 -0.19 -7.01
CA GLY A 964 13.83 -0.93 -5.81
C GLY A 964 14.91 -1.07 -4.73
N HIS A 965 16.07 -0.46 -4.91
CA HIS A 965 17.13 -0.48 -3.91
C HIS A 965 16.86 0.49 -2.76
N ILE A 966 17.06 0.02 -1.54
CA ILE A 966 17.22 0.87 -0.35
C ILE A 966 18.71 0.92 -0.04
N MET A 967 19.26 2.14 0.02
CA MET A 967 20.66 2.42 0.30
C MET A 967 20.78 3.33 1.51
N SER A 968 21.79 3.10 2.36
CA SER A 968 22.16 4.01 3.44
C SER A 968 23.65 4.34 3.34
N LEU A 969 24.00 5.63 3.44
CA LEU A 969 25.37 6.14 3.39
C LEU A 969 25.69 6.85 4.71
N SER A 970 26.85 6.59 5.31
CA SER A 970 27.30 7.27 6.52
C SER A 970 27.52 8.76 6.28
N LEU A 971 27.46 9.56 7.34
CA LEU A 971 27.81 10.97 7.31
C LEU A 971 28.95 11.27 8.28
N PRO A 972 29.86 12.19 7.92
CA PRO A 972 29.91 12.95 6.65
C PRO A 972 30.54 12.20 5.45
N SER A 973 31.19 11.05 5.63
CA SER A 973 32.07 10.43 4.61
C SER A 973 31.36 9.81 3.40
N LEU A 974 30.03 9.64 3.44
CA LEU A 974 29.24 8.96 2.42
C LEU A 974 29.68 7.51 2.15
N ARG A 975 30.21 6.82 3.17
CA ARG A 975 30.55 5.39 3.07
C ARG A 975 29.28 4.55 3.01
N PRO A 976 29.14 3.61 2.07
CA PRO A 976 27.98 2.72 2.03
C PRO A 976 27.86 1.86 3.29
N LEU A 977 26.68 1.90 3.93
CA LEU A 977 26.32 1.11 5.11
C LEU A 977 25.30 0.02 4.76
N LEU A 978 24.38 0.31 3.85
CA LEU A 978 23.33 -0.60 3.39
C LEU A 978 23.13 -0.45 1.88
N ASP A 979 22.95 -1.56 1.17
CA ASP A 979 22.46 -1.58 -0.22
C ASP A 979 21.71 -2.91 -0.47
N ILE A 980 20.37 -2.85 -0.46
CA ILE A 980 19.51 -4.03 -0.59
C ILE A 980 18.46 -3.79 -1.68
N ASN A 981 18.30 -4.76 -2.58
CA ASN A 981 17.16 -4.81 -3.49
C ASN A 981 15.91 -5.27 -2.72
N TYR A 982 14.95 -4.37 -2.52
CA TYR A 982 13.77 -4.60 -1.71
C TYR A 982 12.50 -4.72 -2.56
N LEU A 983 12.08 -3.62 -3.18
CA LEU A 983 10.78 -3.52 -3.85
C LEU A 983 10.92 -2.63 -5.07
N PRO A 984 11.01 -3.18 -6.30
CA PRO A 984 11.06 -2.36 -7.50
C PRO A 984 9.81 -1.48 -7.56
N LEU A 985 9.96 -0.26 -8.09
CA LEU A 985 8.81 0.62 -8.28
C LEU A 985 7.89 0.04 -9.35
N THR A 986 6.84 -0.64 -8.91
CA THR A 986 5.78 -1.17 -9.77
C THR A 986 4.58 -0.23 -9.84
N ASP A 987 4.50 0.73 -8.91
CA ASP A 987 3.34 1.58 -8.73
C ASP A 987 3.72 2.98 -8.22
N MET A 988 3.19 4.03 -8.86
CA MET A 988 3.44 5.43 -8.50
C MET A 988 2.96 5.81 -7.10
N ARG A 989 2.01 5.07 -6.52
CA ARG A 989 1.57 5.27 -5.13
C ARG A 989 2.72 5.11 -4.15
N ILE A 990 3.60 4.13 -4.38
CA ILE A 990 4.78 3.92 -3.54
C ILE A 990 5.69 5.15 -3.64
N ALA A 991 5.94 5.66 -4.85
CA ALA A 991 6.78 6.85 -5.04
C ALA A 991 6.25 8.10 -4.29
N ARG A 992 4.93 8.25 -4.15
CA ARG A 992 4.30 9.40 -3.45
C ARG A 992 4.18 9.24 -1.93
N THR A 993 4.32 8.02 -1.42
CA THR A 993 4.02 7.71 -0.01
C THR A 993 5.18 7.06 0.73
N PHE A 994 6.29 6.78 0.06
CA PHE A 994 7.48 6.23 0.70
C PHE A 994 8.15 7.31 1.56
N CYS A 995 8.29 7.03 2.84
CA CYS A 995 8.91 7.94 3.81
C CYS A 995 9.96 7.18 4.61
N PHE A 996 11.15 7.75 4.76
CA PHE A 996 12.07 7.37 5.83
C PHE A 996 11.78 8.19 7.09
N SER A 997 12.13 7.63 8.24
CA SER A 997 12.11 8.32 9.52
C SER A 997 13.33 7.91 10.35
N ASN A 998 13.49 8.59 11.48
CA ASN A 998 14.56 8.31 12.44
C ASN A 998 14.47 6.86 12.98
N LEU A 999 15.56 6.43 13.58
CA LEU A 999 15.70 5.14 14.27
C LEU A 999 15.42 3.94 13.34
N GLY A 1000 15.80 4.09 12.07
CA GLY A 1000 15.73 3.04 11.09
C GLY A 1000 14.30 2.68 10.65
N GLN A 1001 13.33 3.60 10.77
CA GLN A 1001 11.94 3.33 10.40
C GLN A 1001 11.61 3.85 8.99
N ALA A 1002 10.72 3.16 8.29
CA ALA A 1002 10.16 3.63 7.03
C ALA A 1002 8.77 3.05 6.78
N LEU A 1003 8.02 3.67 5.87
CA LEU A 1003 6.72 3.17 5.45
C LEU A 1003 6.42 3.50 3.99
N TYR A 1004 5.39 2.84 3.45
CA TYR A 1004 4.78 3.18 2.16
C TYR A 1004 3.38 2.57 2.06
N LEU A 1005 2.53 3.09 1.17
CA LEU A 1005 1.28 2.41 0.81
C LEU A 1005 1.55 1.27 -0.17
N THR A 1006 1.24 0.04 0.24
CA THR A 1006 1.41 -1.15 -0.60
C THR A 1006 0.19 -1.44 -1.48
N SER A 1007 -0.96 -0.86 -1.13
CA SER A 1007 -2.23 -0.92 -1.85
C SER A 1007 -2.99 0.39 -1.60
N PRO A 1008 -4.17 0.66 -2.20
CA PRO A 1008 -4.92 1.89 -1.91
C PRO A 1008 -5.47 1.91 -0.47
N THR A 1009 -5.49 0.75 0.20
CA THR A 1009 -6.17 0.53 1.49
C THR A 1009 -5.22 0.09 2.60
N GLU A 1010 -3.94 -0.13 2.31
CA GLU A 1010 -2.97 -0.68 3.27
C GLU A 1010 -1.63 0.07 3.27
N ILE A 1011 -1.15 0.32 4.48
CA ILE A 1011 0.19 0.84 4.77
C ILE A 1011 1.09 -0.33 5.18
N GLN A 1012 2.27 -0.41 4.59
CA GLN A 1012 3.32 -1.32 5.02
C GLN A 1012 4.39 -0.52 5.77
N ARG A 1013 4.61 -0.86 7.04
CA ARG A 1013 5.78 -0.39 7.81
C ARG A 1013 6.94 -1.37 7.63
N ILE A 1014 8.14 -0.81 7.58
CA ILE A 1014 9.40 -1.53 7.50
C ILE A 1014 10.39 -0.90 8.47
N THR A 1015 11.35 -1.69 8.92
CA THR A 1015 12.53 -1.15 9.60
C THR A 1015 13.78 -1.64 8.87
N TYR A 1016 14.79 -0.79 8.83
CA TYR A 1016 16.14 -1.11 8.39
C TYR A 1016 17.15 -1.08 9.54
N SER A 1017 16.67 -1.09 10.79
CA SER A 1017 17.46 -1.22 12.02
C SER A 1017 17.63 -2.66 12.44
N GLN A 1018 18.89 -3.06 12.67
CA GLN A 1018 19.22 -4.37 13.24
C GLN A 1018 18.58 -4.57 14.60
N GLU A 1019 18.65 -3.57 15.49
CA GLU A 1019 18.09 -3.62 16.83
C GLU A 1019 16.57 -3.83 16.81
N THR A 1020 15.85 -3.08 15.97
CA THR A 1020 14.39 -3.25 15.84
C THR A 1020 14.05 -4.62 15.24
N CYS A 1021 14.81 -5.12 14.27
CA CYS A 1021 14.58 -6.45 13.73
C CYS A 1021 14.84 -7.56 14.75
N ASP A 1022 15.81 -7.41 15.65
CA ASP A 1022 16.09 -8.40 16.70
C ASP A 1022 14.97 -8.43 17.75
N ASN A 1023 14.37 -7.27 18.05
CA ASN A 1023 13.25 -7.15 19.00
C ASN A 1023 11.86 -7.43 18.39
N LEU A 1024 11.76 -7.56 17.06
CA LEU A 1024 10.47 -7.69 16.36
C LEU A 1024 9.62 -8.85 16.89
N GLN A 1025 10.24 -9.99 17.21
CA GLN A 1025 9.53 -11.15 17.73
C GLN A 1025 8.81 -10.89 19.05
N GLU A 1026 9.34 -10.00 19.90
CA GLU A 1026 8.70 -9.62 21.18
C GLU A 1026 7.55 -8.63 20.97
N MET A 1027 7.69 -7.76 19.97
CA MET A 1027 6.67 -6.77 19.58
C MET A 1027 5.44 -7.42 18.92
N LEU A 1028 5.64 -8.50 18.16
CA LEU A 1028 4.54 -9.20 17.48
C LEU A 1028 3.50 -9.78 18.46
N SER A 1029 2.23 -9.67 18.07
CA SER A 1029 1.09 -10.23 18.79
C SER A 1029 1.03 -11.76 18.70
N GLU A 1030 0.33 -12.37 19.64
CA GLU A 1030 0.03 -13.81 19.66
C GLU A 1030 -1.43 -14.01 19.28
N LEU A 1031 -1.66 -14.75 18.19
CA LEU A 1031 -3.01 -15.03 17.71
C LEU A 1031 -3.72 -16.09 18.55
N PHE A 1032 -3.00 -17.16 18.89
CA PHE A 1032 -3.56 -18.32 19.58
C PHE A 1032 -3.16 -18.32 21.06
N THR A 1033 -4.15 -18.50 21.92
CA THR A 1033 -3.94 -18.69 23.36
C THR A 1033 -4.65 -19.96 23.82
N PRO A 1034 -4.17 -20.66 24.86
CA PRO A 1034 -4.92 -21.76 25.44
C PRO A 1034 -6.25 -21.25 26.01
N VAL A 1035 -7.36 -21.60 25.37
CA VAL A 1035 -8.73 -21.29 25.82
C VAL A 1035 -9.47 -22.62 25.97
N GLU A 1036 -10.21 -22.77 27.07
CA GLU A 1036 -11.05 -23.94 27.26
C GLU A 1036 -12.20 -23.93 26.25
N THR A 1037 -12.39 -25.05 25.56
CA THR A 1037 -13.55 -25.21 24.69
C THR A 1037 -14.79 -25.37 25.57
N PRO A 1038 -15.90 -24.66 25.27
CA PRO A 1038 -17.16 -24.86 25.99
C PRO A 1038 -17.56 -26.34 26.03
N GLU A 1039 -18.19 -26.77 27.12
CA GLU A 1039 -18.67 -28.16 27.24
C GLU A 1039 -19.74 -28.46 26.18
N ALA A 1040 -19.71 -29.70 25.67
CA ALA A 1040 -20.71 -30.15 24.73
C ALA A 1040 -22.10 -30.21 25.39
N PRO A 1041 -23.17 -29.85 24.67
CA PRO A 1041 -24.53 -29.88 25.22
C PRO A 1041 -24.91 -31.30 25.65
N ASN A 1042 -25.49 -31.42 26.86
CA ASN A 1042 -25.94 -32.69 27.41
C ASN A 1042 -27.00 -33.34 26.51
N ARG A 1043 -26.66 -34.46 25.87
CA ARG A 1043 -27.65 -35.31 25.18
C ARG A 1043 -28.50 -35.99 26.25
N GLY A 1044 -29.66 -35.42 26.57
CA GLY A 1044 -30.53 -35.92 27.65
C GLY A 1044 -30.72 -37.45 27.64
N PHE A 1045 -30.55 -38.07 28.82
CA PHE A 1045 -30.50 -39.52 29.05
C PHE A 1045 -31.60 -40.34 28.33
N PHE A 1046 -32.83 -39.82 28.25
CA PHE A 1046 -33.96 -40.51 27.63
C PHE A 1046 -33.91 -40.60 26.09
N LYS A 1047 -33.06 -39.81 25.41
CA LYS A 1047 -32.92 -39.85 23.95
C LYS A 1047 -32.14 -41.08 23.46
N GLY A 1048 -31.39 -41.75 24.34
CA GLY A 1048 -30.69 -43.01 24.06
C GLY A 1048 -31.55 -44.27 24.23
N LEU A 1049 -32.69 -44.21 24.95
CA LEU A 1049 -33.46 -45.40 25.33
C LEU A 1049 -34.66 -45.71 24.41
N PHE A 1050 -35.20 -44.74 23.66
CA PHE A 1050 -36.44 -44.92 22.88
C PHE A 1050 -36.40 -44.42 21.42
N GLY A 1051 -35.30 -43.84 20.96
CA GLY A 1051 -35.08 -43.52 19.55
C GLY A 1051 -33.73 -44.09 19.15
N GLY A 1052 -33.65 -44.81 18.01
CA GLY A 1052 -32.40 -45.35 17.49
C GLY A 1052 -31.31 -44.28 17.48
N GLY A 1053 -30.46 -44.29 18.50
CA GLY A 1053 -29.44 -43.29 18.70
C GLY A 1053 -28.39 -43.45 17.62
N ALA A 1054 -28.01 -42.35 16.98
CA ALA A 1054 -26.85 -42.31 16.11
C ALA A 1054 -25.65 -42.85 16.88
N GLN A 1055 -25.19 -44.05 16.53
CA GLN A 1055 -23.92 -44.59 16.99
C GLN A 1055 -22.84 -43.56 16.65
N SER A 1056 -21.95 -43.23 17.58
CA SER A 1056 -20.76 -42.41 17.30
C SER A 1056 -20.08 -42.93 16.04
N LEU A 1057 -19.97 -42.09 15.02
CA LEU A 1057 -19.34 -42.44 13.75
C LEU A 1057 -17.82 -42.36 13.96
N ASP A 1058 -17.15 -43.50 13.94
CA ASP A 1058 -15.69 -43.45 13.78
C ASP A 1058 -15.36 -43.13 12.32
N ARG A 1059 -14.95 -41.88 12.06
CA ARG A 1059 -14.56 -41.42 10.72
C ARG A 1059 -13.24 -42.03 10.28
N GLU A 1060 -12.37 -42.45 11.21
CA GLU A 1060 -11.12 -43.13 10.88
C GLU A 1060 -11.42 -44.52 10.28
N ASP A 1061 -12.38 -45.25 10.83
CA ASP A 1061 -12.82 -46.54 10.29
C ASP A 1061 -13.46 -46.44 8.90
N LEU A 1062 -13.92 -45.25 8.49
CA LEU A 1062 -14.53 -45.04 7.18
C LEU A 1062 -13.58 -44.46 6.14
N PHE A 1063 -12.78 -43.47 6.53
CA PHE A 1063 -11.95 -42.69 5.63
C PHE A 1063 -10.46 -43.03 5.74
N GLY A 1064 -10.06 -43.69 6.83
CA GLY A 1064 -8.70 -44.15 7.04
C GLY A 1064 -8.27 -45.13 5.95
N GLU A 1065 -6.95 -45.19 5.73
CA GLU A 1065 -6.34 -45.95 4.64
C GLU A 1065 -6.74 -47.44 4.67
N THR A 1066 -6.86 -48.03 5.85
CA THR A 1066 -7.21 -49.44 6.04
C THR A 1066 -8.57 -49.81 5.44
N ALA A 1067 -9.55 -48.91 5.54
CA ALA A 1067 -10.92 -49.17 5.09
C ALA A 1067 -11.22 -48.57 3.71
N ALA A 1068 -10.70 -47.37 3.44
CA ALA A 1068 -10.96 -46.64 2.21
C ALA A 1068 -9.94 -46.91 1.10
N GLY A 1069 -8.77 -47.45 1.45
CA GLY A 1069 -7.61 -47.54 0.55
C GLY A 1069 -6.91 -46.19 0.35
N LYS A 1070 -5.80 -46.21 -0.40
CA LYS A 1070 -5.08 -44.99 -0.81
C LYS A 1070 -5.77 -44.33 -1.99
N ALA A 1071 -5.87 -43.00 -1.95
CA ALA A 1071 -6.25 -42.22 -3.12
C ALA A 1071 -5.21 -42.32 -4.24
N SER A 1072 -5.63 -42.06 -5.48
CA SER A 1072 -4.68 -41.98 -6.60
C SER A 1072 -3.65 -40.88 -6.38
N ARG A 1073 -2.36 -41.22 -6.46
CA ARG A 1073 -1.25 -40.23 -6.39
C ARG A 1073 -1.29 -39.20 -7.52
N SER A 1074 -2.01 -39.47 -8.61
CA SER A 1074 -2.18 -38.52 -9.71
C SER A 1074 -3.17 -37.39 -9.39
N LEU A 1075 -4.06 -37.59 -8.41
CA LEU A 1075 -5.17 -36.68 -8.12
C LEU A 1075 -4.73 -35.41 -7.41
N ALA A 1076 -3.82 -35.53 -6.43
CA ALA A 1076 -3.22 -34.38 -5.78
C ALA A 1076 -1.78 -34.65 -5.37
N GLN A 1077 -0.97 -33.60 -5.35
CA GLN A 1077 0.42 -33.61 -4.93
C GLN A 1077 0.54 -32.99 -3.53
N HIS A 1078 1.10 -33.73 -2.59
CA HIS A 1078 1.49 -33.21 -1.27
C HIS A 1078 2.82 -32.46 -1.36
N ILE A 1079 2.88 -31.30 -0.72
CA ILE A 1079 4.05 -30.43 -0.67
C ILE A 1079 4.26 -30.03 0.80
N PRO A 1080 5.32 -30.54 1.46
CA PRO A 1080 5.69 -30.12 2.81
C PRO A 1080 5.99 -28.62 2.87
N GLY A 1081 5.51 -27.93 3.89
CA GLY A 1081 5.73 -26.51 4.09
C GLY A 1081 7.14 -26.18 4.61
N PRO A 1082 7.67 -24.99 4.31
CA PRO A 1082 9.00 -24.56 4.76
C PRO A 1082 9.13 -24.48 6.29
N GLY A 1083 8.02 -24.27 7.01
CA GLY A 1083 7.96 -24.25 8.47
C GLY A 1083 8.10 -25.62 9.14
N SER A 1084 8.05 -26.72 8.37
CA SER A 1084 8.13 -28.09 8.90
C SER A 1084 9.46 -28.42 9.60
N MET A 1085 10.57 -27.76 9.23
CA MET A 1085 11.89 -27.97 9.86
C MET A 1085 12.24 -26.98 10.99
N GLU A 1086 11.87 -25.70 10.88
CA GLU A 1086 12.18 -24.67 11.89
C GLU A 1086 11.09 -24.54 12.98
N GLY A 1087 9.80 -24.70 12.63
CA GLY A 1087 8.70 -24.77 13.59
C GLY A 1087 8.74 -26.02 14.48
N MET A 1088 9.45 -27.06 14.05
CA MET A 1088 9.69 -28.29 14.81
C MET A 1088 10.54 -28.08 16.07
N LYS A 1089 11.31 -26.99 16.14
CA LYS A 1089 12.08 -26.62 17.35
C LYS A 1089 11.26 -25.85 18.37
N GLY A 1090 10.28 -25.05 17.92
CA GLY A 1090 9.40 -24.26 18.79
C GLY A 1090 8.23 -25.05 19.39
N ALA A 1091 7.78 -26.10 18.69
CA ALA A 1091 6.72 -27.00 19.17
C ALA A 1091 7.22 -28.16 20.06
N ALA A 1092 8.50 -28.14 20.45
CA ALA A 1092 9.19 -29.25 21.10
C ALA A 1092 8.95 -29.39 22.62
N SER A 1093 7.81 -28.92 23.15
CA SER A 1093 7.43 -29.12 24.56
C SER A 1093 6.29 -30.12 24.77
N GLY A 1094 5.74 -30.74 23.72
CA GLY A 1094 4.60 -31.65 23.82
C GLY A 1094 4.76 -32.99 23.11
N VAL A 1095 4.08 -34.01 23.64
CA VAL A 1095 4.01 -35.41 23.16
C VAL A 1095 3.65 -35.52 21.67
N VAL A 1096 2.92 -34.54 21.13
CA VAL A 1096 2.52 -34.45 19.71
C VAL A 1096 3.73 -34.21 18.79
N GLY A 1097 4.75 -33.48 19.24
CA GLY A 1097 5.96 -33.20 18.45
C GLY A 1097 6.86 -34.43 18.24
N ASP A 1098 6.92 -35.33 19.23
CA ASP A 1098 7.64 -36.60 19.10
C ASP A 1098 6.93 -37.58 18.18
N LEU A 1099 5.59 -37.64 18.25
CA LEU A 1099 4.76 -38.47 17.37
C LEU A 1099 4.86 -38.01 15.91
N ALA A 1100 4.91 -36.69 15.66
CA ALA A 1100 5.09 -36.13 14.33
C ALA A 1100 6.48 -36.46 13.75
N ARG A 1101 7.56 -36.43 14.54
CA ARG A 1101 8.91 -36.87 14.11
C ARG A 1101 8.93 -38.34 13.72
N ALA A 1102 8.38 -39.20 14.58
CA ALA A 1102 8.32 -40.63 14.33
C ALA A 1102 7.48 -40.95 13.08
N ARG A 1103 6.43 -40.17 12.82
CA ARG A 1103 5.54 -40.35 11.67
C ARG A 1103 6.15 -39.86 10.35
N VAL A 1104 6.85 -38.73 10.34
CA VAL A 1104 7.60 -38.29 9.14
C VAL A 1104 8.68 -39.30 8.76
N ALA A 1105 9.40 -39.85 9.74
CA ALA A 1105 10.38 -40.90 9.50
C ALA A 1105 9.73 -42.21 8.98
N LEU A 1106 8.50 -42.51 9.44
CA LEU A 1106 7.72 -43.65 8.96
C LEU A 1106 7.24 -43.43 7.51
N ASP A 1107 6.78 -42.23 7.17
CA ASP A 1107 6.33 -41.86 5.82
C ASP A 1107 7.49 -41.87 4.81
N GLU A 1108 8.65 -41.32 5.17
CA GLU A 1108 9.86 -41.43 4.34
C GLU A 1108 10.27 -42.89 4.11
N ARG A 1109 10.15 -43.73 5.13
CA ARG A 1109 10.40 -45.17 5.00
C ARG A 1109 9.37 -45.85 4.12
N GLY A 1110 8.10 -45.48 4.24
CA GLY A 1110 7.00 -45.98 3.40
C GLY A 1110 7.15 -45.56 1.93
N GLN A 1111 7.60 -44.33 1.67
CA GLN A 1111 7.90 -43.84 0.32
C GLN A 1111 9.03 -44.64 -0.32
N LYS A 1112 10.14 -44.85 0.40
CA LYS A 1112 11.26 -45.68 -0.06
C LYS A 1112 10.85 -47.14 -0.28
N LEU A 1113 9.93 -47.68 0.54
CA LEU A 1113 9.41 -49.03 0.35
C LEU A 1113 8.54 -49.13 -0.91
N GLY A 1114 7.69 -48.13 -1.17
CA GLY A 1114 6.85 -48.08 -2.37
C GLY A 1114 7.68 -47.94 -3.66
N GLU A 1115 8.73 -47.13 -3.65
CA GLU A 1115 9.68 -47.05 -4.78
C GLU A 1115 10.40 -48.38 -5.01
N LEU A 1116 10.73 -49.11 -3.94
CA LEU A 1116 11.33 -50.44 -4.03
C LEU A 1116 10.35 -51.47 -4.62
N GLU A 1117 9.07 -51.42 -4.22
CA GLU A 1117 8.01 -52.29 -4.75
C GLU A 1117 7.80 -52.03 -6.25
N GLU A 1118 7.75 -50.77 -6.69
CA GLU A 1118 7.61 -50.40 -8.10
C GLU A 1118 8.82 -50.85 -8.93
N ARG A 1119 10.05 -50.68 -8.41
CA ARG A 1119 11.27 -51.20 -9.05
C ARG A 1119 11.27 -52.74 -9.13
N THR A 1120 10.76 -53.41 -8.10
CA THR A 1120 10.66 -54.87 -8.06
C THR A 1120 9.63 -55.38 -9.08
N ALA A 1121 8.48 -54.72 -9.20
CA ALA A 1121 7.47 -55.03 -10.20
C ALA A 1121 7.98 -54.82 -11.63
N ALA A 1122 8.69 -53.70 -11.87
CA ALA A 1122 9.33 -53.44 -13.17
C ALA A 1122 10.42 -54.48 -13.50
N MET A 1123 11.18 -54.93 -12.49
CA MET A 1123 12.17 -55.99 -12.65
C MET A 1123 11.53 -57.35 -12.97
N MET A 1124 10.42 -57.70 -12.30
CA MET A 1124 9.67 -58.92 -12.62
C MET A 1124 9.12 -58.91 -14.05
N ALA A 1125 8.51 -57.80 -14.48
CA ALA A 1125 8.01 -57.66 -15.85
C ALA A 1125 9.16 -57.78 -16.89
N SER A 1126 10.33 -57.22 -16.57
CA SER A 1126 11.53 -57.34 -17.42
C SER A 1126 12.06 -58.78 -17.46
N ALA A 1127 12.05 -59.49 -16.34
CA ALA A 1127 12.46 -60.89 -16.25
C ALA A 1127 11.51 -61.81 -17.03
N GLU A 1128 10.20 -61.56 -16.97
CA GLU A 1128 9.19 -62.31 -17.71
C GLU A 1128 9.34 -62.09 -19.22
N SER A 1129 9.59 -60.84 -19.64
CA SER A 1129 9.93 -60.51 -21.03
C SER A 1129 11.21 -61.20 -21.49
N PHE A 1130 12.27 -61.18 -20.67
CA PHE A 1130 13.53 -61.87 -20.99
C PHE A 1130 13.34 -63.38 -21.12
N SER A 1131 12.61 -63.99 -20.19
CA SER A 1131 12.27 -65.43 -20.21
C SER A 1131 11.55 -65.81 -21.50
N LYS A 1132 10.58 -65.00 -21.93
CA LYS A 1132 9.87 -65.19 -23.19
C LYS A 1132 10.80 -65.10 -24.40
N HIS A 1133 11.67 -64.09 -24.47
CA HIS A 1133 12.65 -63.94 -25.55
C HIS A 1133 13.66 -65.09 -25.59
N ALA A 1134 14.13 -65.55 -24.43
CA ALA A 1134 15.04 -66.68 -24.32
C ALA A 1134 14.36 -67.99 -24.77
N HIS A 1135 13.09 -68.17 -24.43
CA HIS A 1135 12.30 -69.31 -24.90
C HIS A 1135 12.11 -69.27 -26.42
N ASP A 1136 11.74 -68.13 -27.00
CA ASP A 1136 11.59 -67.96 -28.44
C ASP A 1136 12.92 -68.19 -29.19
N MET A 1137 14.03 -67.73 -28.62
CA MET A 1137 15.38 -67.98 -29.15
C MET A 1137 15.72 -69.48 -29.09
N MET A 1138 15.47 -70.14 -27.95
CA MET A 1138 15.69 -71.58 -27.81
C MET A 1138 14.86 -72.37 -28.82
N VAL A 1139 13.58 -72.04 -29.02
CA VAL A 1139 12.72 -72.68 -30.04
C VAL A 1139 13.28 -72.44 -31.45
N LYS A 1140 13.74 -71.23 -31.77
CA LYS A 1140 14.35 -70.89 -33.07
C LYS A 1140 15.62 -71.70 -33.37
N TYR A 1141 16.35 -72.13 -32.35
CA TYR A 1141 17.60 -72.90 -32.49
C TYR A 1141 17.46 -74.38 -32.15
N LYS A 1142 16.30 -74.82 -31.65
CA LYS A 1142 16.02 -76.20 -31.21
C LYS A 1142 16.27 -77.24 -32.31
N ASP A 1143 16.00 -76.86 -33.57
CA ASP A 1143 16.13 -77.72 -34.74
C ASP A 1143 17.37 -77.41 -35.59
N LYS A 1144 18.23 -76.48 -35.16
CA LYS A 1144 19.49 -76.21 -35.85
C LYS A 1144 20.58 -77.14 -35.34
N LYS A 1145 21.19 -77.89 -36.26
CA LYS A 1145 22.39 -78.68 -35.96
C LYS A 1145 23.56 -77.73 -35.68
N TRP A 1146 24.45 -78.10 -34.76
CA TRP A 1146 25.56 -77.26 -34.25
C TRP A 1146 26.53 -76.70 -35.32
N TYR A 1147 26.49 -77.21 -36.56
CA TYR A 1147 27.26 -76.71 -37.70
C TYR A 1147 26.52 -75.69 -38.59
N GLN A 1148 25.28 -75.32 -38.24
CA GLN A 1148 24.45 -74.31 -38.93
C GLN A 1148 24.15 -73.07 -38.06
N LEU A 1149 24.85 -72.93 -36.94
CA LEU A 1149 24.73 -71.84 -35.99
C LEU A 1149 25.75 -70.74 -36.28
#